data_AF-A0AAV7F8E8-F1
#
_entry.id   AF-A0AAV7F8E8-F1
#
_cell.length_a   1.000
_cell.length_b   1.000
_cell.length_c   1.000
_cell.angle_alpha   90.00
_cell.angle_beta   90.00
_cell.angle_gamma   90.00
#
_symmetry.space_group_name_H-M   'P 1'
#
loop_
_entity.id
_entity.type
_entity.pdbx_description
1 polymer ?
#
loop_
_entity_poly.entity_id
_entity_poly.type
_entity_poly.pdbx_seq_one_letter_code
_entity_poly.pdbx_strand_id
1 'polypeptide(L)'
;MKSKRGDQPQSRSVASIAVTSCLFLAICLIVFFMTSVNQFNLQDVMKMSPSALFSRSSIPTCEPSTAAAQTPSPPPPAFRLLIGILTLPDQYRLRNLLRLVYGTQKPVPAAHIDVKFVFCNLNKEDQRTLVALEIMYYDDIIILNCTENMDQGKTYTYFSSLPQMFASSESSSSSSRPYDYVIKADDDIYIRLEQLVEAIVPLPREDFYYGFTIPCPEMNPFNHYMSGMGYVLSWDLVEWIQSSDIAKNHTEGPEDKVVGDWLQAGGRGKNRYNAKPAMYDYPTNIVKNLCERELSQNTISVHRLKNQEKWIRTLRFFNATQKLKPSKLYHIPESFGDYVGASCCIRREGKNTVVSSLLLDLTIVPASYRREHLCNLPHPWTYLLIGSEMGNGPAPFSDIGKSARDLLTKDYNFDHKLNLTLLSGTGLGLVTTAVQKDQLFVGDVNTQYKSGNTTVDVKVDSSSNVSTTIAVNEVVQGTRAALSFKLPDHKSSKLDVKYLHPHAAVTANIGLTNTPQLELSTAIGTKQLSLGAEVGFDTKSGSLTKYNAGIGYTTDDLSASLILADKGETLKASYIHIVNPFIGTAVAAEMTHKLTTYENTFSIGSSQPLDPFTLLKTRFTHNGKVAMLYQREWRPKSLVTFSAEYDTKEVGATPKYGLALALKP
;
A
#
# COMPACT_ATOMS: atom_id res chain seq x y z
N MET A 1 31.90 -25.90 71.57
CA MET A 1 32.98 -26.03 70.56
C MET A 1 32.74 -27.32 69.76
N LYS A 2 32.72 -27.21 68.42
CA LYS A 2 32.72 -28.27 67.37
C LYS A 2 31.51 -29.23 67.33
N SER A 3 30.55 -29.08 66.41
CA SER A 3 30.56 -29.17 64.92
C SER A 3 30.12 -30.56 64.45
N LYS A 4 28.96 -30.58 63.78
CA LYS A 4 28.27 -31.75 63.21
C LYS A 4 29.07 -32.34 62.03
N ARG A 5 29.16 -33.68 62.00
CA ARG A 5 29.28 -34.49 60.75
C ARG A 5 28.19 -34.00 59.78
N GLY A 6 28.42 -33.71 58.50
CA GLY A 6 29.30 -34.36 57.54
C GLY A 6 28.40 -35.02 56.49
N ASP A 7 27.74 -34.22 55.65
CA ASP A 7 26.97 -34.67 54.48
C ASP A 7 27.72 -34.28 53.19
N GLN A 8 27.81 -35.25 52.28
CA GLN A 8 28.52 -35.22 50.99
C GLN A 8 28.09 -34.08 50.04
N PRO A 9 29.01 -33.54 49.21
CA PRO A 9 28.66 -32.74 48.05
C PRO A 9 28.63 -33.63 46.79
N GLN A 10 27.46 -34.14 46.40
CA GLN A 10 27.32 -34.87 45.12
C GLN A 10 26.16 -34.40 44.22
N SER A 11 25.48 -33.29 44.53
CA SER A 11 24.35 -32.80 43.71
C SER A 11 24.64 -31.58 42.82
N ARG A 12 25.80 -30.91 42.95
CA ARG A 12 26.13 -29.72 42.13
C ARG A 12 26.68 -30.04 40.72
N SER A 13 27.16 -31.26 40.49
CA SER A 13 27.69 -31.67 39.18
C SER A 13 26.57 -32.05 38.21
N VAL A 14 25.48 -32.66 38.70
CA VAL A 14 24.39 -33.19 37.85
C VAL A 14 23.55 -32.08 37.21
N ALA A 15 23.32 -30.96 37.90
CA ALA A 15 22.55 -29.83 37.35
C ALA A 15 23.30 -29.08 36.24
N SER A 16 24.63 -28.93 36.35
CA SER A 16 25.47 -28.31 35.31
C SER A 16 25.60 -29.22 34.08
N ILE A 17 25.69 -30.54 34.30
CA ILE A 17 25.70 -31.56 33.23
C ILE A 17 24.33 -31.63 32.55
N ALA A 18 23.22 -31.50 33.27
CA ALA A 18 21.87 -31.49 32.69
C ALA A 18 21.61 -30.23 31.85
N VAL A 19 22.06 -29.05 32.28
CA VAL A 19 21.92 -27.80 31.51
C VAL A 19 22.77 -27.84 30.25
N THR A 20 24.02 -28.32 30.32
CA THR A 20 24.89 -28.48 29.14
C THR A 20 24.37 -29.57 28.20
N SER A 21 23.83 -30.67 28.73
CA SER A 21 23.21 -31.74 27.93
C SER A 21 21.92 -31.29 27.25
N CYS A 22 21.07 -30.49 27.90
CA CYS A 22 19.85 -29.94 27.30
C CYS A 22 20.17 -28.88 26.23
N LEU A 23 21.20 -28.04 26.46
CA LEU A 23 21.67 -27.08 25.46
C LEU A 23 22.26 -27.82 24.23
N PHE A 24 23.03 -28.89 24.47
CA PHE A 24 23.58 -29.72 23.40
C PHE A 24 22.48 -30.47 22.63
N LEU A 25 21.46 -31.00 23.31
CA LEU A 25 20.30 -31.63 22.67
C LEU A 25 19.47 -30.63 21.85
N ALA A 26 19.27 -29.41 22.35
CA ALA A 26 18.57 -28.35 21.61
C ALA A 26 19.36 -27.94 20.35
N ILE A 27 20.69 -27.79 20.47
CA ILE A 27 21.56 -27.49 19.32
C ILE A 27 21.56 -28.67 18.34
N CYS A 28 21.63 -29.91 18.81
CA CYS A 28 21.54 -31.10 17.96
C CYS A 28 20.18 -31.23 17.27
N LEU A 29 19.07 -30.89 17.92
CA LEU A 29 17.74 -30.86 17.30
C LEU A 29 17.63 -29.76 16.25
N ILE A 30 18.20 -28.58 16.50
CA ILE A 30 18.27 -27.49 15.52
C ILE A 30 19.14 -27.91 14.32
N VAL A 31 20.32 -28.50 14.55
CA VAL A 31 21.21 -28.99 13.50
C VAL A 31 20.55 -30.13 12.72
N PHE A 32 19.90 -31.08 13.38
CA PHE A 32 19.21 -32.20 12.74
C PHE A 32 18.03 -31.72 11.89
N PHE A 33 17.26 -30.74 12.39
CA PHE A 33 16.20 -30.10 11.63
C PHE A 33 16.75 -29.35 10.41
N MET A 34 17.83 -28.58 10.58
CA MET A 34 18.54 -27.88 9.49
C MET A 34 19.12 -28.84 8.45
N THR A 35 19.67 -29.99 8.86
CA THR A 35 20.16 -31.02 7.92
C THR A 35 19.04 -31.74 7.20
N SER A 36 17.89 -31.96 7.84
CA SER A 36 16.72 -32.60 7.22
C SER A 36 16.04 -31.70 6.18
N VAL A 37 15.99 -30.38 6.43
CA VAL A 37 15.45 -29.38 5.49
C VAL A 37 16.40 -29.18 4.30
N ASN A 38 17.72 -29.24 4.52
CA ASN A 38 18.71 -29.21 3.43
C ASN A 38 18.77 -30.52 2.62
N GLN A 39 18.43 -31.67 3.20
CA GLN A 39 18.40 -32.95 2.48
C GLN A 39 17.27 -33.01 1.44
N PHE A 40 16.14 -32.34 1.70
CA PHE A 40 15.06 -32.21 0.72
C PHE A 40 15.44 -31.33 -0.48
N ASN A 41 16.42 -30.44 -0.35
CA ASN A 41 16.91 -29.60 -1.46
C ASN A 41 18.11 -30.19 -2.22
N LEU A 42 18.77 -31.24 -1.70
CA LEU A 42 19.99 -31.77 -2.34
C LEU A 42 19.74 -32.89 -3.37
N GLN A 43 18.59 -33.58 -3.31
CA GLN A 43 18.26 -34.63 -4.29
C GLN A 43 17.67 -34.07 -5.59
N ASP A 44 17.07 -32.87 -5.55
CA ASP A 44 16.54 -32.20 -6.75
C ASP A 44 17.59 -31.33 -7.49
N VAL A 45 18.73 -31.03 -6.85
CA VAL A 45 19.79 -30.18 -7.42
C VAL A 45 20.93 -31.00 -8.08
N MET A 46 20.99 -32.32 -7.90
CA MET A 46 22.04 -33.17 -8.53
C MET A 46 21.65 -33.81 -9.88
N LYS A 47 20.58 -33.35 -10.53
CA LYS A 47 20.28 -33.69 -11.94
C LYS A 47 20.14 -32.44 -12.81
N MET A 48 21.20 -31.67 -12.97
CA MET A 48 21.37 -30.82 -14.15
C MET A 48 22.85 -30.48 -14.34
N SER A 49 23.39 -30.92 -15.47
CA SER A 49 24.78 -30.69 -15.87
C SER A 49 24.99 -29.22 -16.28
N PRO A 50 26.14 -28.60 -15.95
CA PRO A 50 26.41 -27.21 -16.26
C PRO A 50 27.13 -27.07 -17.61
N SER A 51 26.42 -26.54 -18.61
CA SER A 51 27.07 -25.97 -19.79
C SER A 51 26.10 -25.06 -20.54
N ALA A 52 26.21 -23.74 -20.29
CA ALA A 52 26.07 -22.65 -21.27
C ALA A 52 25.80 -21.31 -20.55
N LEU A 53 26.85 -20.73 -19.98
CA LEU A 53 26.93 -19.29 -19.75
C LEU A 53 27.91 -18.73 -20.79
N PHE A 54 27.50 -17.64 -21.43
CA PHE A 54 28.24 -16.79 -22.36
C PHE A 54 28.54 -17.38 -23.75
N SER A 55 27.75 -16.97 -24.74
CA SER A 55 28.28 -16.69 -26.07
C SER A 55 27.52 -15.52 -26.70
N ARG A 56 28.26 -14.42 -26.80
CA ARG A 56 27.98 -13.17 -27.50
C ARG A 56 27.94 -13.48 -29.00
N SER A 57 26.77 -13.42 -29.63
CA SER A 57 26.68 -13.54 -31.10
C SER A 57 26.84 -12.16 -31.73
N SER A 58 28.00 -11.99 -32.35
CA SER A 58 28.33 -10.96 -33.32
C SER A 58 27.42 -11.03 -34.55
N ILE A 59 27.07 -9.85 -35.06
CA ILE A 59 26.42 -9.56 -36.33
C ILE A 59 27.17 -10.26 -37.49
N PRO A 60 26.49 -10.96 -38.42
CA PRO A 60 27.02 -11.19 -39.74
C PRO A 60 26.48 -10.13 -40.72
N THR A 61 27.42 -9.40 -41.31
CA THR A 61 27.24 -8.65 -42.56
C THR A 61 26.93 -9.62 -43.69
N CYS A 62 25.82 -9.40 -44.40
CA CYS A 62 25.56 -9.98 -45.71
C CYS A 62 24.98 -8.90 -46.63
N GLU A 63 25.78 -8.48 -47.61
CA GLU A 63 25.34 -7.74 -48.78
C GLU A 63 24.83 -8.71 -49.88
N PRO A 64 24.11 -8.20 -50.90
CA PRO A 64 22.81 -8.74 -51.26
C PRO A 64 22.86 -9.70 -52.45
N SER A 65 21.89 -10.62 -52.51
CA SER A 65 21.57 -11.32 -53.75
C SER A 65 20.08 -11.62 -53.82
N THR A 66 19.43 -10.90 -54.73
CA THR A 66 18.30 -11.31 -55.57
C THR A 66 16.95 -11.71 -54.93
N ALA A 67 15.97 -10.84 -55.21
CA ALA A 67 14.57 -11.13 -55.48
C ALA A 67 13.72 -11.71 -54.32
N ALA A 68 13.38 -10.84 -53.37
CA ALA A 68 12.19 -11.01 -52.54
C ALA A 68 11.00 -10.33 -53.23
N ALA A 69 9.96 -11.12 -53.48
CA ALA A 69 8.68 -10.65 -53.98
C ALA A 69 8.13 -9.53 -53.06
N GLN A 70 7.84 -8.38 -53.66
CA GLN A 70 7.23 -7.25 -52.99
C GLN A 70 5.80 -7.63 -52.56
N THR A 71 5.61 -7.90 -51.28
CA THR A 71 4.30 -7.69 -50.65
C THR A 71 4.00 -6.19 -50.71
N PRO A 72 2.83 -5.75 -51.20
CA PRO A 72 2.51 -4.33 -51.28
C PRO A 72 2.54 -3.74 -49.87
N SER A 73 3.32 -2.67 -49.70
CA SER A 73 3.33 -1.87 -48.49
C SER A 73 1.89 -1.45 -48.16
N PRO A 74 1.43 -1.58 -46.90
CA PRO A 74 0.10 -1.11 -46.52
C PRO A 74 -0.04 0.37 -46.89
N PRO A 75 -1.23 0.82 -47.32
CA PRO A 75 -1.46 2.21 -47.68
C PRO A 75 -1.05 3.13 -46.51
N PRO A 76 -0.47 4.31 -46.78
CA PRO A 76 -0.10 5.25 -45.72
C PRO A 76 -1.32 5.60 -44.86
N PRO A 77 -1.13 5.82 -43.55
CA PRO A 77 -2.23 6.13 -42.64
C PRO A 77 -2.95 7.41 -43.11
N ALA A 78 -4.27 7.48 -42.90
CA ALA A 78 -5.04 8.62 -43.35
C ALA A 78 -4.64 9.91 -42.61
N PHE A 79 -4.23 9.81 -41.33
CA PHE A 79 -3.69 10.93 -40.54
C PHE A 79 -2.81 10.45 -39.38
N ARG A 80 -2.10 11.39 -38.74
CA ARG A 80 -1.23 11.17 -37.58
C ARG A 80 -1.80 11.87 -36.34
N LEU A 81 -1.85 11.16 -35.21
CA LEU A 81 -2.42 11.62 -33.95
C LEU A 81 -1.42 11.48 -32.81
N LEU A 82 -1.14 12.58 -32.11
CA LEU A 82 -0.37 12.58 -30.87
C LEU A 82 -1.31 12.60 -29.66
N ILE A 83 -1.17 11.66 -28.73
CA ILE A 83 -1.88 11.64 -27.45
C ILE A 83 -0.88 11.95 -26.33
N GLY A 84 -0.95 13.17 -25.81
CA GLY A 84 -0.21 13.56 -24.61
C GLY A 84 -1.03 13.27 -23.36
N ILE A 85 -0.58 12.28 -22.58
CA ILE A 85 -1.15 11.96 -21.29
C ILE A 85 -0.41 12.77 -20.23
N LEU A 86 -1.06 13.79 -19.69
CA LEU A 86 -0.50 14.60 -18.61
C LEU A 86 -0.55 13.78 -17.32
N THR A 87 0.62 13.50 -16.77
CA THR A 87 0.77 12.72 -15.54
C THR A 87 1.82 13.37 -14.62
N LEU A 88 2.19 12.70 -13.52
CA LEU A 88 3.23 13.13 -12.59
C LEU A 88 4.44 12.19 -12.64
N PRO A 89 5.68 12.67 -12.44
CA PRO A 89 6.87 11.82 -12.43
C PRO A 89 6.77 10.61 -11.49
N ASP A 90 6.15 10.80 -10.31
CA ASP A 90 6.00 9.76 -9.28
C ASP A 90 4.99 8.64 -9.66
N GLN A 91 4.18 8.83 -10.70
CA GLN A 91 3.14 7.88 -11.12
C GLN A 91 3.62 6.76 -12.07
N TYR A 92 4.77 6.15 -11.77
CA TYR A 92 5.35 5.10 -12.61
C TYR A 92 4.41 3.89 -12.81
N ARG A 93 3.68 3.48 -11.77
CA ARG A 93 2.76 2.33 -11.83
C ARG A 93 1.62 2.57 -12.82
N LEU A 94 1.08 3.79 -12.80
CA LEU A 94 -0.02 4.16 -13.68
C LEU A 94 0.47 4.26 -15.12
N ARG A 95 1.61 4.92 -15.38
CA ARG A 95 2.21 4.93 -16.73
C ARG A 95 2.44 3.52 -17.26
N ASN A 96 2.99 2.62 -16.45
CA ASN A 96 3.20 1.23 -16.85
C ASN A 96 1.87 0.51 -17.16
N LEU A 97 0.82 0.72 -16.36
CA LEU A 97 -0.52 0.20 -16.68
C LEU A 97 -1.02 0.78 -18.02
N LEU A 98 -0.89 2.08 -18.24
CA LEU A 98 -1.34 2.74 -19.46
C LEU A 98 -0.59 2.24 -20.69
N ARG A 99 0.72 1.97 -20.59
CA ARG A 99 1.51 1.31 -21.67
C ARG A 99 0.91 -0.04 -22.05
N LEU A 100 0.55 -0.87 -21.06
CA LEU A 100 -0.11 -2.15 -21.31
C LEU A 100 -1.49 -1.96 -21.94
N VAL A 101 -2.28 -1.00 -21.41
CA VAL A 101 -3.64 -0.75 -21.87
C VAL A 101 -3.66 -0.24 -23.31
N TYR A 102 -2.86 0.76 -23.66
CA TYR A 102 -2.80 1.30 -25.03
C TYR A 102 -2.06 0.36 -25.99
N GLY A 103 -0.96 -0.26 -25.55
CA GLY A 103 -0.16 -1.18 -26.36
C GLY A 103 -0.84 -2.50 -26.72
N THR A 104 -1.91 -2.88 -26.01
CA THR A 104 -2.70 -4.09 -26.32
C THR A 104 -3.93 -3.84 -27.19
N GLN A 105 -4.29 -2.58 -27.44
CA GLN A 105 -5.39 -2.24 -28.35
C GLN A 105 -5.07 -2.65 -29.79
N LYS A 106 -6.10 -2.76 -30.63
CA LYS A 106 -5.90 -3.07 -32.06
C LYS A 106 -5.18 -1.89 -32.72
N PRO A 107 -4.14 -2.12 -33.54
CA PRO A 107 -3.65 -1.11 -34.47
C PRO A 107 -4.80 -0.64 -35.36
N VAL A 108 -4.91 0.66 -35.56
CA VAL A 108 -5.98 1.27 -36.37
C VAL A 108 -5.38 1.65 -37.73
N PRO A 109 -5.72 0.96 -38.84
CA PRO A 109 -5.07 1.22 -40.14
C PRO A 109 -5.25 2.65 -40.65
N ALA A 110 -6.34 3.32 -40.25
CA ALA A 110 -6.65 4.67 -40.66
C ALA A 110 -5.79 5.75 -39.98
N ALA A 111 -5.07 5.46 -38.89
CA ALA A 111 -4.32 6.47 -38.15
C ALA A 111 -3.00 5.94 -37.57
N HIS A 112 -1.95 6.75 -37.63
CA HIS A 112 -0.75 6.54 -36.84
C HIS A 112 -0.90 7.26 -35.50
N ILE A 113 -0.87 6.52 -34.38
CA ILE A 113 -1.14 7.05 -33.04
C ILE A 113 0.12 6.91 -32.18
N ASP A 114 0.62 8.05 -31.72
CA ASP A 114 1.72 8.12 -30.75
C ASP A 114 1.16 8.50 -29.38
N VAL A 115 1.40 7.67 -28.36
CA VAL A 115 1.03 7.98 -26.97
C VAL A 115 2.31 8.39 -26.23
N LYS A 116 2.32 9.59 -25.67
CA LYS A 116 3.44 10.13 -24.90
C LYS A 116 2.99 10.56 -23.51
N PHE A 117 3.78 10.22 -22.49
CA PHE A 117 3.55 10.68 -21.12
C PHE A 117 4.24 12.02 -20.88
N VAL A 118 3.50 12.98 -20.37
CA VAL A 118 3.93 14.38 -20.30
C VAL A 118 3.92 14.88 -18.86
N PHE A 119 5.05 15.39 -18.40
CA PHE A 119 5.21 16.04 -17.10
C PHE A 119 6.31 17.11 -17.15
N CYS A 120 6.33 17.98 -16.14
CA CYS A 120 7.32 19.04 -16.01
C CYS A 120 8.66 18.52 -15.44
N ASN A 121 9.54 19.42 -15.02
CA ASN A 121 10.90 19.11 -14.59
C ASN A 121 10.99 18.11 -13.41
N LEU A 122 12.06 17.28 -13.43
CA LEU A 122 12.34 16.27 -12.41
C LEU A 122 13.13 16.86 -11.22
N ASN A 123 12.46 16.92 -10.06
CA ASN A 123 13.00 17.60 -8.88
C ASN A 123 13.65 16.63 -7.86
N LYS A 124 13.35 15.33 -7.96
CA LYS A 124 13.87 14.32 -7.03
C LYS A 124 14.89 13.38 -7.70
N GLU A 125 15.81 12.82 -6.93
CA GLU A 125 16.87 11.92 -7.42
C GLU A 125 16.33 10.58 -7.92
N ASP A 126 15.34 10.02 -7.21
CA ASP A 126 14.63 8.80 -7.61
C ASP A 126 13.87 8.99 -8.94
N GLN A 127 13.19 10.13 -9.10
CA GLN A 127 12.52 10.49 -10.36
C GLN A 127 13.51 10.52 -11.53
N ARG A 128 14.66 11.18 -11.37
CA ARG A 128 15.69 11.27 -12.44
C ARG A 128 16.18 9.89 -12.86
N THR A 129 16.36 8.98 -11.90
CA THR A 129 16.85 7.63 -12.17
C THR A 129 15.77 6.77 -12.84
N LEU A 130 14.57 6.71 -12.26
CA LEU A 130 13.50 5.84 -12.76
C LEU A 130 12.93 6.32 -14.09
N VAL A 131 12.73 7.63 -14.26
CA VAL A 131 12.26 8.20 -15.52
C VAL A 131 13.32 8.04 -16.63
N ALA A 132 14.61 8.15 -16.32
CA ALA A 132 15.66 7.88 -17.31
C ALA A 132 15.62 6.43 -17.80
N LEU A 133 15.40 5.46 -16.91
CA LEU A 133 15.21 4.06 -17.29
C LEU A 133 13.96 3.86 -18.16
N GLU A 134 12.87 4.56 -17.86
CA GLU A 134 11.66 4.53 -18.70
C GLU A 134 11.93 5.10 -20.10
N ILE A 135 12.63 6.23 -20.20
CA ILE A 135 13.01 6.86 -21.48
C ILE A 135 13.87 5.91 -22.30
N MET A 136 14.90 5.32 -21.69
CA MET A 136 15.82 4.40 -22.38
C MET A 136 15.14 3.16 -22.95
N TYR A 137 14.07 2.69 -22.31
CA TYR A 137 13.40 1.45 -22.69
C TYR A 137 12.19 1.67 -23.61
N TYR A 138 11.38 2.71 -23.36
CA TYR A 138 10.11 2.92 -24.05
C TYR A 138 10.12 4.10 -25.04
N ASP A 139 11.01 5.06 -24.89
CA ASP A 139 11.09 6.28 -25.72
C ASP A 139 9.74 7.04 -25.83
N ASP A 140 8.95 7.07 -24.75
CA ASP A 140 7.56 7.53 -24.74
C ASP A 140 7.26 8.67 -23.75
N ILE A 141 8.30 9.41 -23.31
CA ILE A 141 8.18 10.47 -22.30
C ILE A 141 8.58 11.83 -22.88
N ILE A 142 7.77 12.85 -22.59
CA ILE A 142 8.08 14.27 -22.85
C ILE A 142 8.24 14.98 -21.51
N ILE A 143 9.42 15.54 -21.27
CA ILE A 143 9.70 16.39 -20.10
C ILE A 143 9.61 17.84 -20.55
N LEU A 144 8.66 18.57 -19.99
CA LEU A 144 8.42 19.99 -20.26
C LEU A 144 9.29 20.85 -19.35
N ASN A 145 9.79 21.97 -19.87
CA ASN A 145 10.53 22.95 -19.10
C ASN A 145 9.58 23.86 -18.30
N CYS A 146 8.98 23.31 -17.25
CA CYS A 146 8.07 23.99 -16.33
C CYS A 146 8.24 23.47 -14.91
N THR A 147 7.60 24.13 -13.95
CA THR A 147 7.37 23.58 -12.61
C THR A 147 6.09 22.77 -12.65
N GLU A 148 6.09 21.55 -12.09
CA GLU A 148 4.91 20.67 -12.10
C GLU A 148 3.71 21.35 -11.42
N ASN A 149 2.60 21.46 -12.16
CA ASN A 149 1.40 22.17 -11.74
C ASN A 149 0.17 21.71 -12.54
N MET A 150 -1.02 22.06 -12.05
CA MET A 150 -2.27 21.90 -12.77
C MET A 150 -2.68 23.22 -13.47
N ASP A 151 -2.73 24.31 -12.70
CA ASP A 151 -3.36 25.58 -13.11
C ASP A 151 -2.36 26.73 -13.41
N GLN A 152 -1.05 26.45 -13.43
CA GLN A 152 0.02 27.43 -13.64
C GLN A 152 0.75 27.18 -14.98
N GLY A 153 -0.02 27.00 -16.05
CA GLY A 153 0.51 27.01 -17.42
C GLY A 153 1.14 25.70 -17.92
N LYS A 154 0.97 24.55 -17.24
CA LYS A 154 1.44 23.26 -17.77
C LYS A 154 0.83 22.95 -19.14
N THR A 155 -0.48 23.15 -19.31
CA THR A 155 -1.19 22.94 -20.59
C THR A 155 -0.69 23.87 -21.69
N TYR A 156 -0.43 25.14 -21.37
CA TYR A 156 0.20 26.08 -22.31
C TYR A 156 1.59 25.57 -22.73
N THR A 157 2.42 25.21 -21.76
CA THR A 157 3.79 24.73 -21.99
C THR A 157 3.79 23.47 -22.86
N TYR A 158 2.85 22.56 -22.63
CA TYR A 158 2.66 21.37 -23.45
C TYR A 158 2.41 21.75 -24.91
N PHE A 159 1.33 22.47 -25.23
CA PHE A 159 1.00 22.79 -26.62
C PHE A 159 2.05 23.67 -27.30
N SER A 160 2.55 24.70 -26.61
CA SER A 160 3.50 25.67 -27.19
C SER A 160 4.89 25.07 -27.49
N SER A 161 5.28 24.00 -26.79
CA SER A 161 6.60 23.36 -26.99
C SER A 161 6.61 22.35 -28.14
N LEU A 162 5.46 21.75 -28.48
CA LEU A 162 5.38 20.67 -29.47
C LEU A 162 5.91 21.05 -30.86
N PRO A 163 5.58 22.22 -31.45
CA PRO A 163 6.07 22.53 -32.79
C PRO A 163 7.59 22.64 -32.87
N GLN A 164 8.26 23.08 -31.79
CA GLN A 164 9.73 23.12 -31.72
C GLN A 164 10.33 21.72 -31.50
N MET A 165 9.71 20.90 -30.65
CA MET A 165 10.18 19.53 -30.36
C MET A 165 10.11 18.61 -31.57
N PHE A 166 9.11 18.80 -32.44
CA PHE A 166 8.88 17.98 -33.63
C PHE A 166 9.26 18.69 -34.94
N ALA A 167 9.96 19.83 -34.87
CA ALA A 167 10.54 20.46 -36.05
C ALA A 167 11.64 19.56 -36.63
N SER A 168 11.46 19.09 -37.86
CA SER A 168 12.44 18.24 -38.54
C SER A 168 13.74 19.02 -38.79
N SER A 169 14.88 18.47 -38.36
CA SER A 169 16.22 19.02 -38.61
C SER A 169 16.74 18.82 -40.04
N GLU A 170 15.94 18.24 -40.94
CA GLU A 170 16.33 18.01 -42.34
C GLU A 170 15.46 18.80 -43.30
N SER A 171 16.09 19.81 -43.89
CA SER A 171 15.62 20.54 -45.06
C SER A 171 15.51 19.60 -46.27
N SER A 172 14.38 18.93 -46.47
CA SER A 172 14.02 18.44 -47.79
C SER A 172 12.50 18.27 -47.96
N SER A 173 11.98 19.07 -48.89
CA SER A 173 10.61 19.09 -49.43
C SER A 173 9.50 19.65 -48.52
N SER A 174 8.78 20.59 -49.09
CA SER A 174 7.68 21.36 -48.52
C SER A 174 6.58 20.51 -47.88
N SER A 175 6.10 20.97 -46.71
CA SER A 175 4.74 20.74 -46.22
C SER A 175 4.40 19.32 -45.75
N SER A 176 5.10 18.81 -44.75
CA SER A 176 4.65 17.63 -43.98
C SER A 176 4.54 18.02 -42.51
N ARG A 177 3.35 18.41 -42.05
CA ARG A 177 3.05 18.60 -40.61
C ARG A 177 3.38 17.29 -39.87
N PRO A 178 4.03 17.32 -38.69
CA PRO A 178 4.42 16.09 -37.98
C PRO A 178 3.21 15.30 -37.47
N TYR A 179 2.13 15.99 -37.10
CA TYR A 179 0.84 15.42 -36.75
C TYR A 179 -0.31 16.22 -37.39
N ASP A 180 -1.46 15.58 -37.57
CA ASP A 180 -2.70 16.27 -37.96
C ASP A 180 -3.46 16.75 -36.71
N TYR A 181 -3.44 15.95 -35.65
CA TYR A 181 -4.17 16.19 -34.41
C TYR A 181 -3.31 15.94 -33.16
N VAL A 182 -3.59 16.69 -32.10
CA VAL A 182 -2.96 16.55 -30.78
C VAL A 182 -4.03 16.48 -29.71
N ILE A 183 -3.87 15.53 -28.78
CA ILE A 183 -4.73 15.36 -27.61
C ILE A 183 -3.99 15.77 -26.35
N LYS A 184 -4.67 16.52 -25.48
CA LYS A 184 -4.39 16.56 -24.04
C LYS A 184 -5.34 15.59 -23.37
N ALA A 185 -4.83 14.66 -22.58
CA ALA A 185 -5.61 13.70 -21.80
C ALA A 185 -5.07 13.61 -20.37
N ASP A 186 -5.95 13.35 -19.42
CA ASP A 186 -5.56 13.05 -18.04
C ASP A 186 -5.05 11.61 -17.91
N ASP A 187 -4.31 11.29 -16.85
CA ASP A 187 -3.80 9.94 -16.62
C ASP A 187 -4.83 8.94 -16.09
N ASP A 188 -6.04 9.40 -15.73
CA ASP A 188 -7.16 8.59 -15.29
C ASP A 188 -8.32 8.48 -16.31
N ILE A 189 -8.01 8.68 -17.60
CA ILE A 189 -8.92 8.42 -18.71
C ILE A 189 -8.51 7.16 -19.48
N TYR A 190 -9.49 6.30 -19.76
CA TYR A 190 -9.34 5.22 -20.73
C TYR A 190 -9.91 5.66 -22.07
N ILE A 191 -9.08 5.74 -23.09
CA ILE A 191 -9.48 6.05 -24.47
C ILE A 191 -9.46 4.78 -25.31
N ARG A 192 -10.56 4.50 -26.00
CA ARG A 192 -10.63 3.43 -27.00
C ARG A 192 -10.21 3.98 -28.35
N LEU A 193 -9.01 3.61 -28.80
CA LEU A 193 -8.32 4.23 -29.93
C LEU A 193 -9.08 4.06 -31.25
N GLU A 194 -9.62 2.88 -31.50
CA GLU A 194 -10.42 2.59 -32.70
C GLU A 194 -11.67 3.48 -32.79
N GLN A 195 -12.43 3.57 -31.70
CA GLN A 195 -13.66 4.36 -31.64
C GLN A 195 -13.38 5.87 -31.71
N LEU A 196 -12.28 6.33 -31.12
CA LEU A 196 -11.84 7.71 -31.25
C LEU A 196 -11.49 8.05 -32.71
N VAL A 197 -10.71 7.19 -33.38
CA VAL A 197 -10.34 7.41 -34.78
C VAL A 197 -11.57 7.42 -35.68
N GLU A 198 -12.47 6.44 -35.55
CA GLU A 198 -13.72 6.40 -36.31
C GLU A 198 -14.56 7.68 -36.15
N ALA A 199 -14.55 8.29 -34.97
CA ALA A 199 -15.29 9.52 -34.69
C ALA A 199 -14.66 10.77 -35.33
N ILE A 200 -13.33 10.84 -35.45
CA ILE A 200 -12.62 12.03 -35.94
C ILE A 200 -12.25 11.98 -37.43
N VAL A 201 -12.13 10.78 -38.03
CA VAL A 201 -11.87 10.59 -39.48
C VAL A 201 -12.75 11.45 -40.39
N PRO A 202 -14.09 11.55 -40.18
CA PRO A 202 -14.96 12.32 -41.08
C PRO A 202 -14.91 13.84 -40.82
N LEU A 203 -14.15 14.31 -39.83
CA LEU A 203 -14.18 15.69 -39.38
C LEU A 203 -13.05 16.54 -40.01
N PRO A 204 -13.18 17.88 -40.00
CA PRO A 204 -12.14 18.77 -40.52
C PRO A 204 -10.79 18.59 -39.83
N ARG A 205 -9.70 18.87 -40.56
CA ARG A 205 -8.32 18.80 -40.07
C ARG A 205 -7.73 20.15 -39.65
N GLU A 206 -8.46 21.24 -39.88
CA GLU A 206 -8.02 22.59 -39.58
C GLU A 206 -9.01 23.29 -38.67
N ASP A 207 -8.50 24.17 -37.81
CA ASP A 207 -9.28 24.95 -36.82
C ASP A 207 -10.26 24.07 -36.00
N PHE A 208 -9.82 22.85 -35.68
CA PHE A 208 -10.63 21.75 -35.15
C PHE A 208 -10.48 21.62 -33.63
N TYR A 209 -11.62 21.57 -32.92
CA TYR A 209 -11.67 21.39 -31.47
C TYR A 209 -12.75 20.36 -31.10
N TYR A 210 -12.35 19.21 -30.55
CA TYR A 210 -13.25 18.09 -30.25
C TYR A 210 -13.06 17.57 -28.83
N GLY A 211 -14.15 17.23 -28.14
CA GLY A 211 -14.10 16.78 -26.76
C GLY A 211 -15.44 16.88 -26.04
N PHE A 212 -15.42 16.75 -24.72
CA PHE A 212 -16.63 16.72 -23.90
C PHE A 212 -17.04 18.13 -23.44
N THR A 213 -18.15 18.68 -23.96
CA THR A 213 -18.62 20.02 -23.56
C THR A 213 -19.01 20.10 -22.09
N ILE A 214 -18.61 21.16 -21.38
CA ILE A 214 -19.06 21.47 -20.00
C ILE A 214 -19.88 22.77 -20.03
N PRO A 215 -20.93 22.93 -19.21
CA PRO A 215 -21.48 22.02 -18.18
C PRO A 215 -22.04 20.67 -18.69
N CYS A 216 -22.20 19.68 -17.81
CA CYS A 216 -22.70 18.34 -18.16
C CYS A 216 -24.00 18.29 -18.98
N PRO A 217 -25.05 19.09 -18.72
CA PRO A 217 -26.28 19.06 -19.53
C PRO A 217 -26.13 19.76 -20.90
N GLU A 218 -25.06 20.53 -21.12
CA GLU A 218 -24.87 21.30 -22.34
C GLU A 218 -24.48 20.39 -23.52
N MET A 219 -25.17 20.54 -24.65
CA MET A 219 -24.90 19.77 -25.88
C MET A 219 -24.26 20.62 -26.97
N ASN A 220 -24.31 21.96 -26.86
CA ASN A 220 -23.74 22.87 -27.83
C ASN A 220 -22.20 22.92 -27.73
N PRO A 221 -21.45 22.47 -28.76
CA PRO A 221 -19.99 22.48 -28.74
C PRO A 221 -19.38 23.89 -28.76
N PHE A 222 -20.17 24.92 -29.12
CA PHE A 222 -19.77 26.32 -29.09
C PHE A 222 -19.92 26.99 -27.74
N ASN A 223 -20.31 26.22 -26.72
CA ASN A 223 -20.17 26.71 -25.35
C ASN A 223 -18.69 26.95 -25.00
N HIS A 224 -18.49 27.53 -23.81
CA HIS A 224 -17.22 28.08 -23.35
C HIS A 224 -15.98 27.18 -23.60
N TYR A 225 -15.93 25.98 -23.00
CA TYR A 225 -14.78 25.08 -23.10
C TYR A 225 -15.19 23.60 -23.05
N MET A 226 -14.22 22.72 -23.31
CA MET A 226 -14.37 21.27 -23.20
C MET A 226 -13.63 20.75 -21.97
N SER A 227 -14.16 19.71 -21.32
CA SER A 227 -13.65 19.16 -20.08
C SER A 227 -12.19 18.73 -20.14
N GLY A 228 -11.48 18.98 -19.04
CA GLY A 228 -10.10 18.53 -18.80
C GLY A 228 -9.86 17.03 -18.93
N MET A 229 -10.90 16.18 -18.93
CA MET A 229 -10.77 14.73 -19.14
C MET A 229 -9.99 14.38 -20.41
N GLY A 230 -10.19 15.18 -21.46
CA GLY A 230 -9.39 15.17 -22.66
C GLY A 230 -10.10 15.79 -23.85
N TYR A 231 -9.32 16.43 -24.71
CA TYR A 231 -9.80 17.10 -25.92
C TYR A 231 -8.72 17.08 -27.01
N VAL A 232 -9.18 17.20 -28.25
CA VAL A 232 -8.40 17.16 -29.49
C VAL A 232 -8.32 18.56 -30.07
N LEU A 233 -7.12 18.97 -30.46
CA LEU A 233 -6.86 20.16 -31.27
C LEU A 233 -6.21 19.74 -32.59
N SER A 234 -6.53 20.43 -33.69
CA SER A 234 -5.74 20.29 -34.91
C SER A 234 -4.36 20.93 -34.76
N TRP A 235 -3.40 20.48 -35.57
CA TRP A 235 -2.02 20.94 -35.51
C TRP A 235 -1.87 22.45 -35.75
N ASP A 236 -2.67 23.04 -36.63
CA ASP A 236 -2.67 24.49 -36.90
C ASP A 236 -3.07 25.33 -35.67
N LEU A 237 -3.96 24.79 -34.81
CA LEU A 237 -4.27 25.43 -33.53
C LEU A 237 -3.09 25.36 -32.56
N VAL A 238 -2.34 24.25 -32.56
CA VAL A 238 -1.15 24.09 -31.72
C VAL A 238 -0.04 25.06 -32.16
N GLU A 239 0.20 25.19 -33.47
CA GLU A 239 1.11 26.19 -34.05
C GLU A 239 0.68 27.63 -33.70
N TRP A 240 -0.63 27.89 -33.73
CA TRP A 240 -1.16 29.18 -33.32
C TRP A 240 -0.95 29.44 -31.82
N ILE A 241 -1.19 28.46 -30.93
CA ILE A 241 -0.97 28.61 -29.48
C ILE A 241 0.49 28.96 -29.17
N GLN A 242 1.46 28.37 -29.89
CA GLN A 242 2.87 28.68 -29.72
C GLN A 242 3.20 30.16 -30.05
N SER A 243 2.64 30.69 -31.13
CA SER A 243 2.95 32.03 -31.65
C SER A 243 2.02 33.13 -31.14
N SER A 244 0.93 32.78 -30.44
CA SER A 244 -0.11 33.71 -30.03
C SER A 244 0.20 34.42 -28.70
N ASP A 245 0.20 35.76 -28.73
CA ASP A 245 0.27 36.59 -27.53
C ASP A 245 -0.93 36.39 -26.59
N ILE A 246 -2.10 36.05 -27.14
CA ILE A 246 -3.32 35.76 -26.34
C ILE A 246 -3.06 34.58 -25.39
N ALA A 247 -2.61 33.44 -25.93
CA ALA A 247 -2.30 32.25 -25.15
C ALA A 247 -1.14 32.51 -24.17
N LYS A 248 -0.09 33.19 -24.64
CA LYS A 248 1.11 33.49 -23.83
C LYS A 248 0.83 34.40 -22.63
N ASN A 249 -0.10 35.33 -22.74
CA ASN A 249 -0.44 36.28 -21.67
C ASN A 249 -1.51 35.76 -20.71
N HIS A 250 -2.15 34.62 -20.99
CA HIS A 250 -3.23 34.06 -20.18
C HIS A 250 -2.99 32.59 -19.85
N THR A 251 -1.95 32.27 -19.08
CA THR A 251 -1.57 30.88 -18.80
C THR A 251 -2.06 30.34 -17.44
N GLU A 252 -2.62 31.20 -16.59
CA GLU A 252 -3.02 30.85 -15.22
C GLU A 252 -4.55 30.65 -15.10
N GLY A 253 -4.96 29.60 -14.40
CA GLY A 253 -6.36 29.25 -14.16
C GLY A 253 -6.65 27.77 -14.46
N PRO A 254 -7.92 27.32 -14.24
CA PRO A 254 -8.34 25.96 -14.60
C PRO A 254 -8.01 25.66 -16.05
N GLU A 255 -7.23 24.62 -16.29
CA GLU A 255 -6.46 24.48 -17.52
C GLU A 255 -7.33 24.30 -18.77
N ASP A 256 -8.47 23.65 -18.61
CA ASP A 256 -9.45 23.37 -19.65
C ASP A 256 -10.27 24.61 -20.01
N LYS A 257 -10.64 25.39 -19.01
CA LYS A 257 -11.28 26.70 -19.18
C LYS A 257 -10.39 27.67 -19.95
N VAL A 258 -9.11 27.73 -19.57
CA VAL A 258 -8.11 28.64 -20.16
C VAL A 258 -7.91 28.36 -21.65
N VAL A 259 -7.88 27.09 -22.08
CA VAL A 259 -7.83 26.75 -23.52
C VAL A 259 -9.06 27.24 -24.27
N GLY A 260 -10.25 27.10 -23.68
CA GLY A 260 -11.49 27.66 -24.24
C GLY A 260 -11.43 29.17 -24.40
N ASP A 261 -10.91 29.87 -23.39
CA ASP A 261 -10.70 31.33 -23.39
C ASP A 261 -9.74 31.75 -24.51
N TRP A 262 -8.62 31.04 -24.72
CA TRP A 262 -7.69 31.34 -25.81
C TRP A 262 -8.36 31.25 -27.17
N LEU A 263 -9.05 30.14 -27.43
CA LEU A 263 -9.68 29.91 -28.73
C LEU A 263 -10.80 30.92 -28.98
N GLN A 264 -11.58 31.26 -27.95
CA GLN A 264 -12.64 32.27 -28.06
C GLN A 264 -12.07 33.67 -28.33
N ALA A 265 -11.07 34.11 -27.56
CA ALA A 265 -10.44 35.42 -27.73
C ALA A 265 -9.66 35.53 -29.06
N GLY A 266 -9.06 34.43 -29.52
CA GLY A 266 -8.34 34.36 -30.79
C GLY A 266 -9.22 34.18 -32.03
N GLY A 267 -10.53 33.99 -31.87
CA GLY A 267 -11.43 33.67 -32.98
C GLY A 267 -11.08 32.36 -33.69
N ARG A 268 -10.56 31.38 -32.94
CA ARG A 268 -10.09 30.07 -33.37
C ARG A 268 -11.00 28.95 -32.87
N GLY A 269 -10.80 27.75 -33.40
CA GLY A 269 -11.62 26.58 -33.11
C GLY A 269 -13.05 26.78 -33.61
N LYS A 270 -13.23 27.14 -34.88
CA LYS A 270 -14.56 27.28 -35.52
C LYS A 270 -15.21 25.93 -35.79
N ASN A 271 -14.40 24.88 -35.98
CA ASN A 271 -14.87 23.52 -36.19
C ASN A 271 -14.95 22.80 -34.84
N ARG A 272 -15.95 23.16 -34.00
CA ARG A 272 -16.17 22.54 -32.68
C ARG A 272 -17.14 21.38 -32.74
N TYR A 273 -16.77 20.26 -32.10
CA TYR A 273 -17.58 19.05 -32.09
C TYR A 273 -17.66 18.45 -30.68
N ASN A 274 -18.87 18.09 -30.29
CA ASN A 274 -19.14 17.50 -28.98
C ASN A 274 -19.02 15.98 -29.04
N ALA A 275 -18.25 15.41 -28.12
CA ALA A 275 -18.05 13.97 -28.00
C ALA A 275 -19.14 13.25 -27.18
N LYS A 276 -20.11 13.99 -26.65
CA LYS A 276 -21.25 13.39 -25.96
C LYS A 276 -22.15 12.63 -26.96
N PRO A 277 -22.72 11.49 -26.52
CA PRO A 277 -22.67 10.94 -25.17
C PRO A 277 -21.65 9.79 -25.04
N ALA A 278 -20.64 9.75 -25.91
CA ALA A 278 -19.67 8.67 -26.04
C ALA A 278 -18.42 8.84 -25.14
N MET A 279 -18.13 10.06 -24.68
CA MET A 279 -17.20 10.35 -23.59
C MET A 279 -17.99 10.68 -22.32
N TYR A 280 -17.56 10.20 -21.14
CA TYR A 280 -18.25 10.47 -19.86
C TYR A 280 -17.42 10.02 -18.65
N ASP A 281 -17.87 10.43 -17.45
CA ASP A 281 -17.30 10.01 -16.18
C ASP A 281 -17.78 8.62 -15.76
N TYR A 282 -16.87 7.82 -15.19
CA TYR A 282 -17.20 6.51 -14.63
C TYR A 282 -18.30 6.62 -13.54
N PRO A 283 -19.34 5.76 -13.58
CA PRO A 283 -20.50 5.89 -12.69
C PRO A 283 -20.14 5.60 -11.23
N THR A 284 -20.57 6.46 -10.31
CA THR A 284 -20.35 6.31 -8.87
C THR A 284 -21.68 6.16 -8.11
N ASN A 285 -21.66 5.40 -7.01
CA ASN A 285 -22.86 5.10 -6.22
C ASN A 285 -23.23 6.19 -5.19
N ILE A 286 -22.46 7.28 -5.13
CA ILE A 286 -22.46 8.19 -3.97
C ILE A 286 -23.24 9.48 -4.27
N VAL A 287 -23.12 10.04 -5.48
CA VAL A 287 -23.98 11.13 -6.00
C VAL A 287 -23.92 11.07 -7.53
N LYS A 288 -25.07 11.03 -8.21
CA LYS A 288 -25.12 10.98 -9.68
C LYS A 288 -24.70 12.35 -10.24
N ASN A 289 -23.42 12.56 -10.54
CA ASN A 289 -23.03 13.72 -11.34
C ASN A 289 -23.70 13.59 -12.71
N LEU A 290 -24.18 14.70 -13.27
CA LEU A 290 -24.85 14.71 -14.59
C LEU A 290 -23.92 14.27 -15.74
N CYS A 291 -22.61 14.23 -15.50
CA CYS A 291 -21.58 13.77 -16.43
C CYS A 291 -21.33 12.25 -16.34
N GLU A 292 -21.89 11.55 -15.35
CA GLU A 292 -21.70 10.12 -15.15
C GLU A 292 -22.65 9.28 -16.00
N ARG A 293 -22.14 8.20 -16.59
CA ARG A 293 -22.95 7.28 -17.41
C ARG A 293 -22.49 5.84 -17.25
N GLU A 294 -23.40 4.90 -17.42
CA GLU A 294 -23.06 3.48 -17.44
C GLU A 294 -22.14 3.12 -18.61
N LEU A 295 -21.34 2.07 -18.44
CA LEU A 295 -20.46 1.55 -19.49
C LEU A 295 -21.31 1.09 -20.70
N SER A 296 -20.96 1.55 -21.90
CA SER A 296 -21.70 1.28 -23.15
C SER A 296 -20.76 0.84 -24.25
N GLN A 297 -21.24 0.07 -25.24
CA GLN A 297 -20.41 -0.40 -26.36
C GLN A 297 -20.00 0.72 -27.32
N ASN A 298 -20.74 1.82 -27.37
CA ASN A 298 -20.45 2.99 -28.23
C ASN A 298 -19.53 4.02 -27.55
N THR A 299 -18.94 3.68 -26.40
CA THR A 299 -18.08 4.57 -25.64
C THR A 299 -16.74 4.79 -26.34
N ILE A 300 -16.34 6.06 -26.46
CA ILE A 300 -15.03 6.50 -26.94
C ILE A 300 -14.05 6.57 -25.76
N SER A 301 -14.47 7.18 -24.64
CA SER A 301 -13.61 7.26 -23.46
C SER A 301 -14.38 7.24 -22.14
N VAL A 302 -13.70 6.76 -21.11
CA VAL A 302 -14.20 6.70 -19.73
C VAL A 302 -13.21 7.42 -18.82
N HIS A 303 -13.67 8.47 -18.16
CA HIS A 303 -12.87 9.30 -17.27
C HIS A 303 -13.13 8.99 -15.78
N ARG A 304 -12.32 9.54 -14.86
CA ARG A 304 -12.37 9.27 -13.40
C ARG A 304 -12.02 7.84 -12.98
N LEU A 305 -11.14 7.18 -13.73
CA LEU A 305 -10.56 5.87 -13.38
C LEU A 305 -9.44 6.01 -12.34
N LYS A 306 -9.74 6.68 -11.22
CA LYS A 306 -8.77 7.01 -10.17
C LYS A 306 -8.25 5.81 -9.37
N ASN A 307 -8.78 4.60 -9.60
CA ASN A 307 -8.35 3.39 -8.88
C ASN A 307 -8.36 2.13 -9.77
N GLN A 308 -7.63 1.11 -9.32
CA GLN A 308 -7.42 -0.13 -10.08
C GLN A 308 -8.72 -0.93 -10.30
N GLU A 309 -9.67 -0.91 -9.37
CA GLU A 309 -10.96 -1.60 -9.52
C GLU A 309 -11.76 -1.05 -10.70
N LYS A 310 -11.86 0.28 -10.80
CA LYS A 310 -12.52 0.96 -11.94
C LYS A 310 -11.83 0.61 -13.26
N TRP A 311 -10.49 0.58 -13.29
CA TRP A 311 -9.73 0.13 -14.45
C TRP A 311 -10.08 -1.31 -14.83
N ILE A 312 -10.02 -2.25 -13.89
CA ILE A 312 -10.31 -3.67 -14.14
C ILE A 312 -11.73 -3.86 -14.66
N ARG A 313 -12.73 -3.22 -14.03
CA ARG A 313 -14.13 -3.32 -14.45
C ARG A 313 -14.35 -2.73 -15.84
N THR A 314 -13.72 -1.60 -16.14
CA THR A 314 -13.77 -0.97 -17.47
C THR A 314 -13.12 -1.86 -18.53
N LEU A 315 -11.90 -2.35 -18.29
CA LEU A 315 -11.18 -3.23 -19.22
C LEU A 315 -11.89 -4.57 -19.44
N ARG A 316 -12.49 -5.14 -18.38
CA ARG A 316 -13.31 -6.36 -18.48
C ARG A 316 -14.57 -6.12 -19.31
N PHE A 317 -15.27 -5.01 -19.08
CA PHE A 317 -16.47 -4.67 -19.85
C PHE A 317 -16.19 -4.55 -21.35
N PHE A 318 -15.04 -3.95 -21.72
CA PHE A 318 -14.60 -3.82 -23.11
C PHE A 318 -13.80 -5.01 -23.63
N ASN A 319 -13.77 -6.13 -22.90
CA ASN A 319 -13.11 -7.36 -23.33
C ASN A 319 -11.63 -7.17 -23.74
N ALA A 320 -10.91 -6.28 -23.05
CA ALA A 320 -9.53 -5.91 -23.42
C ALA A 320 -8.57 -7.11 -23.45
N THR A 321 -8.81 -8.13 -22.62
CA THR A 321 -7.98 -9.34 -22.53
C THR A 321 -8.44 -10.49 -23.43
N GLN A 322 -9.50 -10.33 -24.21
CA GLN A 322 -10.12 -11.41 -25.00
C GLN A 322 -9.18 -12.02 -26.06
N LYS A 323 -8.20 -11.25 -26.55
CA LYS A 323 -7.23 -11.73 -27.55
C LYS A 323 -6.14 -12.62 -26.97
N LEU A 324 -6.09 -12.81 -25.66
CA LEU A 324 -5.08 -13.66 -25.04
C LEU A 324 -5.27 -15.10 -25.52
N LYS A 325 -4.30 -15.61 -26.29
CA LYS A 325 -4.33 -16.99 -26.77
C LYS A 325 -4.10 -17.95 -25.60
N PRO A 326 -4.66 -19.17 -25.60
CA PRO A 326 -4.26 -20.18 -24.64
C PRO A 326 -2.77 -20.53 -24.81
N SER A 327 -2.08 -20.79 -23.70
CA SER A 327 -0.68 -21.25 -23.72
C SER A 327 -0.44 -22.25 -22.60
N LYS A 328 0.53 -23.15 -22.80
CA LYS A 328 1.00 -24.02 -21.72
C LYS A 328 1.82 -23.26 -20.66
N LEU A 329 2.26 -22.05 -20.97
CA LEU A 329 3.07 -21.22 -20.07
C LEU A 329 2.25 -20.50 -19.00
N TYR A 330 0.94 -20.40 -19.17
CA TYR A 330 0.06 -19.72 -18.22
C TYR A 330 -1.31 -20.38 -18.16
N HIS A 331 -1.84 -20.48 -16.95
CA HIS A 331 -3.21 -20.91 -16.70
C HIS A 331 -3.97 -19.73 -16.09
N ILE A 332 -4.85 -19.13 -16.86
CA ILE A 332 -5.78 -18.12 -16.35
C ILE A 332 -7.13 -18.84 -16.21
N PRO A 333 -7.62 -19.06 -14.98
CA PRO A 333 -8.93 -19.68 -14.80
C PRO A 333 -10.00 -18.81 -15.45
N GLU A 334 -10.87 -19.42 -16.26
CA GLU A 334 -12.08 -18.75 -16.74
C GLU A 334 -12.90 -18.31 -15.52
N SER A 335 -13.37 -17.07 -15.57
CA SER A 335 -13.96 -16.29 -14.47
C SER A 335 -14.67 -17.11 -13.38
N PHE A 336 -14.38 -16.79 -12.11
CA PHE A 336 -15.35 -16.95 -11.04
C PHE A 336 -16.67 -16.32 -11.50
N GLY A 337 -17.69 -17.15 -11.69
CA GLY A 337 -19.01 -16.70 -12.12
C GLY A 337 -19.52 -15.57 -11.22
N ASP A 338 -20.28 -14.68 -11.83
CA ASP A 338 -20.98 -13.56 -11.23
C ASP A 338 -21.59 -13.90 -9.86
N TYR A 339 -20.87 -13.61 -8.77
CA TYR A 339 -21.49 -13.20 -7.51
C TYR A 339 -21.90 -11.73 -7.64
N VAL A 340 -22.75 -11.45 -8.64
CA VAL A 340 -23.65 -10.30 -8.56
C VAL A 340 -24.55 -10.59 -7.37
N GLY A 341 -24.51 -9.69 -6.39
CA GLY A 341 -25.28 -9.80 -5.17
C GLY A 341 -26.68 -10.31 -5.47
N ALA A 342 -27.02 -11.45 -4.88
CA ALA A 342 -28.38 -11.69 -4.47
C ALA A 342 -28.73 -10.51 -3.55
N SER A 343 -29.29 -9.45 -4.13
CA SER A 343 -30.18 -8.55 -3.43
C SER A 343 -31.16 -9.46 -2.72
N CYS A 344 -30.95 -9.61 -1.41
CA CYS A 344 -31.97 -10.11 -0.53
C CYS A 344 -33.12 -9.09 -0.63
N CYS A 345 -33.99 -9.30 -1.61
CA CYS A 345 -35.33 -8.74 -1.61
C CYS A 345 -36.03 -9.39 -0.41
N ILE A 346 -35.86 -8.77 0.76
CA ILE A 346 -36.77 -8.99 1.88
C ILE A 346 -38.12 -8.48 1.41
N ARG A 347 -38.94 -9.42 0.95
CA ARG A 347 -40.36 -9.24 0.74
C ARG A 347 -40.95 -8.90 2.11
N ARG A 348 -41.37 -7.64 2.28
CA ARG A 348 -42.24 -7.23 3.38
C ARG A 348 -43.55 -8.02 3.26
N GLU A 349 -43.71 -9.06 4.06
CA GLU A 349 -45.03 -9.47 4.52
C GLU A 349 -45.17 -8.99 5.96
N GLY A 350 -46.13 -8.09 6.16
CA GLY A 350 -46.41 -7.49 7.45
C GLY A 350 -46.99 -8.52 8.41
N LYS A 351 -46.59 -8.40 9.67
CA LYS A 351 -47.49 -8.59 10.81
C LYS A 351 -46.96 -7.78 11.98
N ASN A 352 -47.85 -6.94 12.48
CA ASN A 352 -47.72 -6.07 13.64
C ASN A 352 -47.27 -6.85 14.88
N THR A 353 -46.21 -6.40 15.54
CA THR A 353 -46.26 -6.22 17.00
C THR A 353 -45.28 -5.13 17.46
N VAL A 354 -45.84 -4.25 18.25
CA VAL A 354 -45.30 -3.01 18.82
C VAL A 354 -44.38 -3.33 20.01
N VAL A 355 -43.20 -2.72 20.09
CA VAL A 355 -42.67 -2.10 21.33
C VAL A 355 -41.78 -0.90 20.97
N SER A 356 -42.28 0.31 21.26
CA SER A 356 -41.61 1.54 21.74
C SER A 356 -40.07 1.58 21.71
N SER A 357 -39.43 2.46 20.93
CA SER A 357 -39.21 3.90 21.16
C SER A 357 -38.34 4.24 22.38
N LEU A 358 -37.11 4.72 22.15
CA LEU A 358 -36.73 6.08 22.52
C LEU A 358 -35.40 6.49 21.87
N LEU A 359 -35.51 7.63 21.18
CA LEU A 359 -34.47 8.40 20.51
C LEU A 359 -33.41 8.92 21.47
N LEU A 360 -32.21 9.18 20.93
CA LEU A 360 -31.58 10.48 21.10
C LEU A 360 -30.78 10.84 19.86
N ASP A 361 -31.39 11.72 19.06
CA ASP A 361 -30.73 12.60 18.10
C ASP A 361 -29.69 13.46 18.82
N LEU A 362 -28.50 13.56 18.24
CA LEU A 362 -27.61 14.69 18.45
C LEU A 362 -26.88 15.00 17.13
N THR A 363 -27.64 15.63 16.24
CA THR A 363 -27.11 16.48 15.18
C THR A 363 -26.47 17.71 15.81
N ILE A 364 -25.15 17.86 15.67
CA ILE A 364 -24.48 19.16 15.67
C ILE A 364 -23.55 19.20 14.45
N VAL A 365 -24.03 19.88 13.41
CA VAL A 365 -23.19 20.53 12.39
C VAL A 365 -23.01 21.98 12.86
N PRO A 366 -21.81 22.54 12.71
CA PRO A 366 -21.76 23.83 12.07
C PRO A 366 -20.78 23.86 10.89
N ALA A 367 -21.05 24.85 10.07
CA ALA A 367 -20.66 25.01 8.69
C ALA A 367 -19.18 25.37 8.44
N SER A 368 -18.82 25.18 7.16
CA SER A 368 -17.87 25.98 6.39
C SER A 368 -16.44 26.10 6.92
N TYR A 369 -15.56 25.22 6.44
CA TYR A 369 -14.24 25.66 6.02
C TYR A 369 -13.71 24.83 4.84
N ARG A 370 -13.35 25.56 3.79
CA ARG A 370 -12.76 25.17 2.52
C ARG A 370 -11.58 24.22 2.76
N ARG A 371 -11.57 23.03 2.17
CA ARG A 371 -10.51 22.03 2.36
C ARG A 371 -9.91 21.68 1.02
N GLU A 372 -8.77 22.31 0.74
CA GLU A 372 -7.89 22.03 -0.38
C GLU A 372 -7.28 20.63 -0.22
N HIS A 373 -7.26 19.90 -1.33
CA HIS A 373 -6.76 18.55 -1.45
C HIS A 373 -5.23 18.52 -1.46
N LEU A 374 -4.63 17.69 -0.60
CA LEU A 374 -3.23 17.29 -0.72
C LEU A 374 -3.13 15.77 -0.90
N CYS A 375 -2.78 15.43 -2.14
CA CYS A 375 -2.08 14.28 -2.71
C CYS A 375 -1.94 12.95 -1.94
N ASN A 376 -2.34 11.90 -2.67
CA ASN A 376 -1.79 10.54 -2.74
C ASN A 376 -0.45 10.29 -2.02
N LEU A 377 -0.55 9.66 -0.85
CA LEU A 377 0.36 8.64 -0.36
C LEU A 377 -0.52 7.44 0.03
N PRO A 378 -0.06 6.18 -0.05
CA PRO A 378 -0.72 5.12 0.73
C PRO A 378 -0.78 5.60 2.18
N HIS A 379 -1.98 5.60 2.77
CA HIS A 379 -2.18 6.11 4.13
C HIS A 379 -1.09 5.54 5.06
N PRO A 380 -0.42 6.36 5.90
CA PRO A 380 0.60 5.88 6.84
C PRO A 380 0.11 4.72 7.73
N TRP A 381 -1.20 4.67 7.93
CA TRP A 381 -1.92 3.69 8.74
C TRP A 381 -2.13 2.33 8.08
N THR A 382 -2.15 2.24 6.75
CA THR A 382 -2.42 0.97 6.04
C THR A 382 -1.30 -0.04 6.25
N TYR A 383 -0.04 0.43 6.36
CA TYR A 383 1.10 -0.43 6.69
C TYR A 383 1.17 -0.85 8.16
N LEU A 384 0.46 -0.13 9.05
CA LEU A 384 0.58 -0.29 10.50
C LEU A 384 -0.35 -1.37 11.08
N LEU A 385 -1.38 -1.80 10.33
CA LEU A 385 -2.36 -2.79 10.78
C LEU A 385 -2.03 -4.24 10.35
N ILE A 386 -1.32 -4.45 9.24
CA ILE A 386 -0.95 -5.80 8.71
C ILE A 386 0.58 -5.99 8.58
N GLY A 387 1.38 -5.05 9.09
CA GLY A 387 2.85 -5.13 9.03
C GLY A 387 3.45 -6.22 9.93
N SER A 388 3.58 -7.44 9.42
CA SER A 388 4.69 -8.33 9.77
C SER A 388 5.76 -8.21 8.69
N GLU A 389 7.03 -8.10 9.11
CA GLU A 389 8.19 -7.99 8.20
C GLU A 389 8.11 -9.09 7.13
N MET A 390 7.99 -8.70 5.87
CA MET A 390 7.71 -9.59 4.75
C MET A 390 8.94 -10.45 4.41
N GLY A 391 9.12 -11.54 5.14
CA GLY A 391 9.80 -12.73 4.63
C GLY A 391 8.83 -13.55 3.77
N ASN A 392 9.36 -14.34 2.83
CA ASN A 392 8.56 -15.29 2.04
C ASN A 392 7.99 -16.49 2.85
N GLY A 393 8.00 -16.41 4.19
CA GLY A 393 7.64 -17.51 5.09
C GLY A 393 6.59 -17.14 6.15
N PRO A 394 6.21 -18.11 7.00
CA PRO A 394 5.18 -17.90 8.01
C PRO A 394 5.63 -16.91 9.08
N ALA A 395 4.67 -16.14 9.60
CA ALA A 395 4.94 -15.26 10.73
C ALA A 395 5.29 -16.07 12.00
N PRO A 396 6.16 -15.56 12.88
CA PRO A 396 6.41 -16.16 14.20
C PRO A 396 5.11 -16.39 14.98
N PHE A 397 5.09 -17.40 15.86
CA PHE A 397 3.90 -17.72 16.66
C PHE A 397 3.35 -16.50 17.43
N SER A 398 4.23 -15.64 17.94
CA SER A 398 3.85 -14.40 18.64
C SER A 398 3.02 -13.43 17.79
N ASP A 399 3.21 -13.47 16.47
CA ASP A 399 2.57 -12.57 15.51
C ASP A 399 1.22 -13.13 15.01
N ILE A 400 0.87 -14.40 15.30
CA ILE A 400 -0.47 -14.94 15.02
C ILE A 400 -1.53 -14.13 15.78
N GLY A 401 -2.53 -13.61 15.07
CA GLY A 401 -3.58 -12.77 15.65
C GLY A 401 -3.14 -11.39 16.12
N LYS A 402 -1.91 -10.96 15.80
CA LYS A 402 -1.37 -9.66 16.23
C LYS A 402 -2.12 -8.48 15.62
N SER A 403 -2.51 -8.54 14.35
CA SER A 403 -3.23 -7.43 13.68
C SER A 403 -4.53 -7.04 14.37
N ALA A 404 -5.35 -8.03 14.76
CA ALA A 404 -6.58 -7.78 15.52
C ALA A 404 -6.27 -7.23 16.92
N ARG A 405 -5.29 -7.80 17.61
CA ARG A 405 -4.84 -7.31 18.93
C ARG A 405 -4.32 -5.87 18.87
N ASP A 406 -3.53 -5.54 17.85
CA ASP A 406 -2.97 -4.22 17.64
C ASP A 406 -4.07 -3.18 17.42
N LEU A 407 -5.10 -3.49 16.63
CA LEU A 407 -6.25 -2.60 16.46
C LEU A 407 -6.97 -2.34 17.79
N LEU A 408 -7.18 -3.40 18.58
CA LEU A 408 -7.95 -3.35 19.83
C LEU A 408 -7.17 -2.83 21.05
N THR A 409 -5.84 -2.78 21.03
CA THR A 409 -5.07 -2.51 22.26
C THR A 409 -3.91 -1.54 22.07
N LYS A 410 -3.31 -1.47 20.88
CA LYS A 410 -2.14 -0.63 20.64
C LYS A 410 -2.50 0.86 20.70
N ASP A 411 -1.59 1.64 21.26
CA ASP A 411 -1.62 3.10 21.40
C ASP A 411 -2.65 3.65 22.39
N TYR A 412 -3.62 2.84 22.84
CA TYR A 412 -4.52 3.21 23.93
C TYR A 412 -3.71 3.49 25.20
N ASN A 413 -3.71 4.75 25.63
CA ASN A 413 -3.03 5.19 26.84
C ASN A 413 -3.92 6.18 27.60
N PHE A 414 -4.30 5.82 28.82
CA PHE A 414 -5.17 6.64 29.68
C PHE A 414 -4.39 7.48 30.70
N ASP A 415 -3.06 7.53 30.57
CA ASP A 415 -2.15 8.36 31.35
C ASP A 415 -1.58 9.51 30.49
N HIS A 416 -0.96 10.52 31.10
CA HIS A 416 -0.23 11.55 30.34
C HIS A 416 1.17 11.05 30.00
N LYS A 417 1.50 11.01 28.71
CA LYS A 417 2.78 10.47 28.21
C LYS A 417 3.47 11.46 27.29
N LEU A 418 4.77 11.65 27.47
CA LEU A 418 5.65 12.37 26.57
C LEU A 418 6.71 11.38 26.06
N ASN A 419 6.94 11.36 24.76
CA ASN A 419 8.00 10.59 24.14
C ASN A 419 8.78 11.52 23.21
N LEU A 420 10.09 11.62 23.37
CA LEU A 420 10.97 12.41 22.52
C LEU A 420 12.02 11.48 21.91
N THR A 421 12.03 11.39 20.58
CA THR A 421 12.92 10.54 19.80
C THR A 421 13.89 11.40 18.99
N LEU A 422 15.14 11.45 19.39
CA LEU A 422 16.24 12.14 18.70
C LEU A 422 17.04 11.11 17.92
N LEU A 423 17.16 11.27 16.60
CA LEU A 423 17.97 10.40 15.75
C LEU A 423 19.18 11.16 15.21
N SER A 424 20.37 10.58 15.36
CA SER A 424 21.61 11.07 14.75
C SER A 424 21.91 10.31 13.47
N GLY A 425 22.49 10.98 12.47
CA GLY A 425 22.99 10.35 11.24
C GLY A 425 24.13 9.34 11.46
N THR A 426 24.73 9.31 12.66
CA THR A 426 25.82 8.41 13.04
C THR A 426 25.37 7.03 13.56
N GLY A 427 24.06 6.70 13.44
CA GLY A 427 23.50 5.44 13.93
C GLY A 427 23.10 5.42 15.40
N LEU A 428 23.27 6.55 16.11
CA LEU A 428 22.81 6.74 17.48
C LEU A 428 21.37 7.30 17.51
N GLY A 429 20.50 6.69 18.28
CA GLY A 429 19.15 7.16 18.58
C GLY A 429 18.94 7.30 20.08
N LEU A 430 18.35 8.39 20.52
CA LEU A 430 17.97 8.63 21.91
C LEU A 430 16.43 8.75 21.98
N VAL A 431 15.81 7.96 22.84
CA VAL A 431 14.36 7.95 23.06
C VAL A 431 14.11 8.17 24.54
N THR A 432 13.55 9.33 24.91
CA THR A 432 13.18 9.63 26.29
C THR A 432 11.67 9.54 26.42
N THR A 433 11.19 8.70 27.33
CA THR A 433 9.77 8.57 27.65
C THR A 433 9.52 9.08 29.07
N ALA A 434 8.48 9.88 29.26
CA ALA A 434 7.97 10.27 30.56
C ALA A 434 6.48 9.96 30.61
N VAL A 435 6.01 9.32 31.68
CA VAL A 435 4.61 9.00 31.91
C VAL A 435 4.24 9.48 33.30
N GLN A 436 3.20 10.30 33.39
CA GLN A 436 2.57 10.64 34.65
C GLN A 436 1.45 9.63 34.91
N LYS A 437 1.63 8.80 35.93
CA LYS A 437 0.60 7.88 36.44
C LYS A 437 0.13 8.42 37.77
N ASP A 438 -1.11 8.87 37.84
CA ASP A 438 -1.67 9.54 39.01
C ASP A 438 -0.78 10.72 39.47
N GLN A 439 -0.18 10.62 40.66
CA GLN A 439 0.75 11.60 41.23
C GLN A 439 2.23 11.28 41.00
N LEU A 440 2.54 10.15 40.36
CA LEU A 440 3.90 9.66 40.15
C LEU A 440 4.37 9.90 38.71
N PHE A 441 5.57 10.47 38.58
CA PHE A 441 6.25 10.63 37.30
C PHE A 441 7.26 9.50 37.12
N VAL A 442 7.02 8.66 36.12
CA VAL A 442 7.93 7.57 35.75
C VAL A 442 8.57 7.94 34.41
N GLY A 443 9.88 7.95 34.37
CA GLY A 443 10.65 8.27 33.17
C GLY A 443 11.60 7.15 32.77
N ASP A 444 11.89 7.05 31.49
CA ASP A 444 12.99 6.24 31.00
C ASP A 444 13.72 6.91 29.84
N VAL A 445 15.02 6.66 29.76
CA VAL A 445 15.90 7.11 28.69
C VAL A 445 16.47 5.86 28.02
N ASN A 446 16.11 5.64 26.76
CA ASN A 446 16.64 4.56 25.92
C ASN A 446 17.61 5.12 24.89
N THR A 447 18.83 4.58 24.85
CA THR A 447 19.85 4.90 23.86
C THR A 447 20.07 3.69 22.98
N GLN A 448 19.85 3.84 21.67
CA GLN A 448 20.06 2.82 20.66
C GLN A 448 21.28 3.18 19.81
N TYR A 449 22.24 2.27 19.70
CA TYR A 449 23.39 2.39 18.81
C TYR A 449 23.36 1.27 17.77
N LYS A 450 23.30 1.63 16.50
CA LYS A 450 23.34 0.69 15.37
C LYS A 450 24.68 0.78 14.67
N SER A 451 25.37 -0.36 14.55
CA SER A 451 26.62 -0.49 13.81
C SER A 451 26.61 -1.80 13.03
N GLY A 452 26.52 -1.71 11.70
CA GLY A 452 26.38 -2.86 10.82
C GLY A 452 25.18 -3.74 11.20
N ASN A 453 25.43 -5.03 11.43
CA ASN A 453 24.42 -6.01 11.81
C ASN A 453 24.15 -6.07 13.33
N THR A 454 24.79 -5.21 14.13
CA THR A 454 24.63 -5.19 15.58
C THR A 454 23.87 -3.94 16.04
N THR A 455 22.91 -4.13 16.94
CA THR A 455 22.18 -3.07 17.63
C THR A 455 22.39 -3.22 19.13
N VAL A 456 22.78 -2.14 19.78
CA VAL A 456 22.92 -2.07 21.25
C VAL A 456 21.91 -1.07 21.77
N ASP A 457 20.98 -1.53 22.59
CA ASP A 457 19.98 -0.72 23.28
C ASP A 457 20.31 -0.66 24.78
N VAL A 458 20.38 0.55 25.34
CA VAL A 458 20.59 0.78 26.77
C VAL A 458 19.47 1.67 27.29
N LYS A 459 18.62 1.11 28.14
CA LYS A 459 17.48 1.78 28.77
C LYS A 459 17.73 1.99 30.25
N VAL A 460 17.64 3.24 30.71
CA VAL A 460 17.73 3.63 32.12
C VAL A 460 16.36 4.12 32.56
N ASP A 461 15.80 3.54 33.62
CA ASP A 461 14.52 3.97 34.19
C ASP A 461 14.70 4.83 35.44
N SER A 462 13.64 5.56 35.84
CA SER A 462 13.61 6.40 37.05
C SER A 462 13.68 5.61 38.36
N SER A 463 13.58 4.27 38.29
CA SER A 463 13.77 3.37 39.42
C SER A 463 15.20 2.86 39.51
N SER A 464 16.15 3.53 38.85
CA SER A 464 17.58 3.22 38.84
C SER A 464 17.93 1.85 38.26
N ASN A 465 17.07 1.30 37.40
CA ASN A 465 17.42 0.08 36.68
C ASN A 465 18.01 0.41 35.30
N VAL A 466 19.04 -0.34 34.94
CA VAL A 466 19.70 -0.26 33.63
C VAL A 466 19.45 -1.54 32.87
N SER A 467 18.62 -1.50 31.83
CA SER A 467 18.34 -2.62 30.94
C SER A 467 19.18 -2.49 29.67
N THR A 468 20.05 -3.45 29.41
CA THR A 468 20.89 -3.48 28.22
C THR A 468 20.48 -4.64 27.33
N THR A 469 20.29 -4.39 26.04
CA THR A 469 19.97 -5.40 25.02
C THR A 469 20.98 -5.29 23.89
N ILE A 470 21.66 -6.39 23.58
CA ILE A 470 22.61 -6.49 22.47
C ILE A 470 22.00 -7.46 21.46
N ALA A 471 21.56 -6.95 20.32
CA ALA A 471 20.99 -7.73 19.23
C ALA A 471 21.98 -7.82 18.06
N VAL A 472 22.21 -9.02 17.55
CA VAL A 472 22.99 -9.29 16.35
C VAL A 472 22.06 -9.93 15.32
N ASN A 473 21.90 -9.27 14.18
CA ASN A 473 21.17 -9.77 13.04
C ASN A 473 22.12 -10.57 12.14
N GLU A 474 21.57 -11.55 11.42
CA GLU A 474 22.32 -12.38 10.46
C GLU A 474 23.55 -13.09 11.06
N VAL A 475 23.45 -13.60 12.28
CA VAL A 475 24.50 -14.48 12.86
C VAL A 475 24.77 -15.67 11.94
N VAL A 476 23.69 -16.17 11.36
CA VAL A 476 23.60 -17.06 10.19
C VAL A 476 22.44 -16.51 9.35
N GLN A 477 22.39 -16.76 8.03
CA GLN A 477 21.28 -16.30 7.18
C GLN A 477 19.91 -16.62 7.82
N GLY A 478 19.06 -15.61 7.96
CA GLY A 478 17.74 -15.74 8.59
C GLY A 478 17.72 -15.80 10.12
N THR A 479 18.85 -15.68 10.82
CA THR A 479 18.94 -15.77 12.29
C THR A 479 19.21 -14.40 12.94
N ARG A 480 18.46 -14.08 13.99
CA ARG A 480 18.68 -12.93 14.88
C ARG A 480 18.85 -13.43 16.32
N ALA A 481 19.93 -13.03 16.98
CA ALA A 481 20.17 -13.32 18.39
C ALA A 481 20.17 -12.03 19.20
N ALA A 482 19.56 -12.00 20.37
CA ALA A 482 19.56 -10.86 21.27
C ALA A 482 19.83 -11.29 22.71
N LEU A 483 20.83 -10.68 23.34
CA LEU A 483 21.15 -10.85 24.74
C LEU A 483 20.62 -9.65 25.53
N SER A 484 19.74 -9.88 26.50
CA SER A 484 19.13 -8.83 27.33
C SER A 484 19.46 -9.06 28.79
N PHE A 485 19.83 -8.02 29.54
CA PHE A 485 20.04 -8.09 30.99
C PHE A 485 19.73 -6.77 31.67
N LYS A 486 19.26 -6.80 32.93
CA LYS A 486 18.84 -5.64 33.71
C LYS A 486 19.65 -5.56 35.02
N LEU A 487 20.31 -4.44 35.27
CA LEU A 487 21.04 -4.16 36.51
C LEU A 487 20.18 -3.29 37.43
N PRO A 488 20.21 -3.47 38.77
CA PRO A 488 21.08 -4.39 39.52
C PRO A 488 20.56 -5.84 39.63
N ASP A 489 19.47 -6.21 38.96
CA ASP A 489 18.89 -7.56 39.03
C ASP A 489 19.73 -8.60 38.25
N HIS A 490 20.70 -9.22 38.91
CA HIS A 490 21.54 -10.27 38.33
C HIS A 490 20.79 -11.52 37.82
N LYS A 491 19.48 -11.67 38.07
CA LYS A 491 18.65 -12.80 37.59
C LYS A 491 17.81 -12.45 36.35
N SER A 492 18.00 -11.28 35.77
CA SER A 492 17.17 -10.81 34.65
C SER A 492 17.72 -11.13 33.25
N SER A 493 18.90 -11.76 33.18
CA SER A 493 19.58 -12.09 31.93
C SER A 493 18.76 -13.07 31.08
N LYS A 494 18.60 -12.78 29.79
CA LYS A 494 17.83 -13.56 28.82
C LYS A 494 18.54 -13.58 27.47
N LEU A 495 18.46 -14.71 26.78
CA LEU A 495 18.93 -14.89 25.41
C LEU A 495 17.73 -15.23 24.51
N ASP A 496 17.45 -14.36 23.57
CA ASP A 496 16.44 -14.53 22.53
C ASP A 496 17.12 -14.93 21.22
N VAL A 497 16.67 -16.01 20.60
CA VAL A 497 17.13 -16.47 19.28
C VAL A 497 15.92 -16.64 18.38
N LYS A 498 15.91 -15.92 17.26
CA LYS A 498 14.87 -15.98 16.23
C LYS A 498 15.48 -16.51 14.95
N TYR A 499 14.89 -17.53 14.37
CA TYR A 499 15.27 -18.09 13.08
C TYR A 499 14.07 -18.06 12.13
N LEU A 500 14.26 -17.43 10.98
CA LEU A 500 13.25 -17.28 9.95
C LEU A 500 13.69 -18.00 8.68
N HIS A 501 12.87 -18.94 8.23
CA HIS A 501 13.02 -19.71 7.01
C HIS A 501 11.75 -19.55 6.16
N PRO A 502 11.81 -19.68 4.82
CA PRO A 502 10.63 -19.57 3.95
C PRO A 502 9.42 -20.46 4.29
N HIS A 503 9.59 -21.49 5.12
CA HIS A 503 8.51 -22.40 5.54
C HIS A 503 8.37 -22.57 7.05
N ALA A 504 9.27 -21.96 7.83
CA ALA A 504 9.30 -22.13 9.28
C ALA A 504 9.86 -20.89 9.98
N ALA A 505 9.25 -20.52 11.10
CA ALA A 505 9.75 -19.53 12.02
C ALA A 505 9.94 -20.18 13.39
N VAL A 506 11.14 -20.11 13.94
CA VAL A 506 11.48 -20.67 15.25
C VAL A 506 11.97 -19.53 16.15
N THR A 507 11.43 -19.44 17.36
CA THR A 507 11.87 -18.46 18.36
C THR A 507 12.13 -19.18 19.67
N ALA A 508 13.32 -19.02 20.23
CA ALA A 508 13.71 -19.54 21.53
C ALA A 508 14.07 -18.37 22.47
N ASN A 509 13.51 -18.38 23.68
CA ASN A 509 13.86 -17.47 24.77
C ASN A 509 14.44 -18.31 25.93
N ILE A 510 15.64 -17.98 26.36
CA ILE A 510 16.38 -18.71 27.40
C ILE A 510 16.74 -17.73 28.51
N GLY A 511 16.16 -17.91 29.69
CA GLY A 511 16.58 -17.19 30.90
C GLY A 511 17.97 -17.66 31.35
N LEU A 512 18.96 -16.76 31.38
CA LEU A 512 20.34 -17.04 31.78
C LEU A 512 20.52 -16.86 33.28
N THR A 513 19.84 -17.69 34.07
CA THR A 513 19.94 -17.68 35.54
C THR A 513 20.30 -19.06 36.06
N ASN A 514 20.51 -19.20 37.38
CA ASN A 514 20.73 -20.50 38.02
C ASN A 514 19.55 -21.47 37.87
N THR A 515 18.37 -20.96 37.52
CA THR A 515 17.15 -21.73 37.22
C THR A 515 16.60 -21.23 35.88
N PRO A 516 17.20 -21.64 34.74
CA PRO A 516 16.80 -21.14 33.44
C PRO A 516 15.34 -21.50 33.14
N GLN A 517 14.57 -20.50 32.68
CA GLN A 517 13.27 -20.72 32.07
C GLN A 517 13.47 -20.73 30.56
N LEU A 518 13.00 -21.78 29.91
CA LEU A 518 13.09 -21.97 28.47
C LEU A 518 11.71 -21.79 27.86
N GLU A 519 11.58 -20.93 26.85
CA GLU A 519 10.39 -20.83 26.02
C GLU A 519 10.79 -21.07 24.57
N LEU A 520 10.16 -22.05 23.92
CA LEU A 520 10.37 -22.39 22.52
C LEU A 520 9.04 -22.24 21.78
N SER A 521 9.04 -21.46 20.71
CA SER A 521 7.90 -21.36 19.81
C SER A 521 8.31 -21.67 18.38
N THR A 522 7.43 -22.34 17.67
CA THR A 522 7.60 -22.75 16.28
C THR A 522 6.33 -22.43 15.51
N ALA A 523 6.48 -21.91 14.30
CA ALA A 523 5.39 -21.72 13.36
C ALA A 523 5.83 -22.27 12.00
N ILE A 524 4.97 -23.07 11.38
CA ILE A 524 5.18 -23.67 10.06
C ILE A 524 4.04 -23.27 9.14
N GLY A 525 4.32 -23.15 7.85
CA GLY A 525 3.30 -22.86 6.86
C GLY A 525 3.78 -21.92 5.77
N THR A 526 2.83 -21.17 5.22
CA THR A 526 3.04 -20.20 4.14
C THR A 526 2.78 -18.79 4.66
N LYS A 527 2.94 -17.78 3.80
CA LYS A 527 2.55 -16.40 4.09
C LYS A 527 1.06 -16.28 4.47
N GLN A 528 0.20 -17.15 3.93
CA GLN A 528 -1.25 -17.06 4.11
C GLN A 528 -1.78 -17.91 5.25
N LEU A 529 -1.21 -19.10 5.44
CA LEU A 529 -1.63 -20.04 6.49
C LEU A 529 -0.44 -20.37 7.38
N SER A 530 -0.58 -20.13 8.67
CA SER A 530 0.42 -20.41 9.70
C SER A 530 -0.17 -21.31 10.78
N LEU A 531 0.57 -22.35 11.14
CA LEU A 531 0.28 -23.24 12.26
C LEU A 531 1.45 -23.15 13.21
N GLY A 532 1.21 -22.88 14.49
CA GLY A 532 2.30 -22.77 15.44
C GLY A 532 1.96 -23.25 16.83
N ALA A 533 3.01 -23.52 17.59
CA ALA A 533 2.95 -23.93 18.96
C ALA A 533 4.06 -23.27 19.77
N GLU A 534 3.80 -23.06 21.05
CA GLU A 534 4.72 -22.49 22.03
C GLU A 534 4.74 -23.37 23.26
N VAL A 535 5.93 -23.65 23.78
CA VAL A 535 6.16 -24.47 24.96
C VAL A 535 7.12 -23.74 25.90
N GLY A 536 6.74 -23.60 27.16
CA GLY A 536 7.56 -23.06 28.24
C GLY A 536 7.91 -24.14 29.26
N PHE A 537 9.16 -24.17 29.71
CA PHE A 537 9.70 -25.12 30.68
C PHE A 537 10.50 -24.41 31.76
N ASP A 538 10.21 -24.71 33.02
CA ASP A 538 10.98 -24.21 34.16
C ASP A 538 11.87 -25.33 34.73
N THR A 539 13.18 -25.12 34.66
CA THR A 539 14.18 -26.09 35.16
C THR A 539 14.17 -26.25 36.68
N LYS A 540 13.65 -25.28 37.44
CA LYS A 540 13.55 -25.39 38.90
C LYS A 540 12.47 -26.40 39.31
N SER A 541 11.31 -26.32 38.68
CA SER A 541 10.16 -27.18 38.98
C SER A 541 10.14 -28.46 38.13
N GLY A 542 10.94 -28.52 37.06
CA GLY A 542 10.91 -29.63 36.10
C GLY A 542 9.57 -29.76 35.39
N SER A 543 8.81 -28.66 35.27
CA SER A 543 7.44 -28.68 34.77
C SER A 543 7.21 -27.70 33.61
N LEU A 544 6.22 -28.03 32.78
CA LEU A 544 5.77 -27.16 31.70
C LEU A 544 5.00 -25.96 32.27
N THR A 545 5.53 -24.77 32.04
CA THR A 545 4.92 -23.51 32.45
C THR A 545 3.88 -23.01 31.45
N LYS A 546 4.10 -23.27 30.15
CA LYS A 546 3.21 -22.87 29.06
C LYS A 546 3.16 -23.97 27.99
N TYR A 547 1.98 -24.21 27.43
CA TYR A 547 1.84 -24.92 26.15
C TYR A 547 0.65 -24.32 25.42
N ASN A 548 0.93 -23.64 24.31
CA ASN A 548 -0.06 -22.96 23.51
C ASN A 548 0.03 -23.50 22.08
N ALA A 549 -1.10 -23.54 21.39
CA ALA A 549 -1.16 -23.90 19.98
C ALA A 549 -2.07 -22.91 19.26
N GLY A 550 -1.81 -22.65 17.99
CA GLY A 550 -2.60 -21.68 17.24
C GLY A 550 -2.49 -21.85 15.75
N ILE A 551 -3.54 -21.41 15.07
CA ILE A 551 -3.63 -21.34 13.62
C ILE A 551 -3.99 -19.90 13.23
N GLY A 552 -3.30 -19.38 12.22
CA GLY A 552 -3.54 -18.07 11.66
C GLY A 552 -3.76 -18.16 10.16
N TYR A 553 -4.80 -17.50 9.66
CA TYR A 553 -5.06 -17.31 8.25
C TYR A 553 -5.04 -15.81 7.94
N THR A 554 -4.13 -15.39 7.07
CA THR A 554 -3.92 -13.97 6.73
C THR A 554 -3.91 -13.81 5.22
N THR A 555 -4.68 -12.84 4.74
CA THR A 555 -4.69 -12.39 3.35
C THR A 555 -4.52 -10.86 3.34
N ASP A 556 -4.55 -10.24 2.17
CA ASP A 556 -4.35 -8.79 2.07
C ASP A 556 -5.51 -7.99 2.71
N ASP A 557 -6.73 -8.54 2.72
CA ASP A 557 -7.94 -7.83 3.19
C ASP A 557 -8.45 -8.31 4.56
N LEU A 558 -8.05 -9.50 5.00
CA LEU A 558 -8.50 -10.07 6.29
C LEU A 558 -7.42 -10.89 6.98
N SER A 559 -7.49 -10.96 8.30
CA SER A 559 -6.72 -11.90 9.11
C SER A 559 -7.61 -12.52 10.19
N ALA A 560 -7.63 -13.84 10.24
CA ALA A 560 -8.32 -14.63 11.25
C ALA A 560 -7.29 -15.47 12.02
N SER A 561 -7.49 -15.67 13.31
CA SER A 561 -6.69 -16.62 14.08
C SER A 561 -7.48 -17.28 15.19
N LEU A 562 -7.06 -18.50 15.53
CA LEU A 562 -7.56 -19.27 16.64
C LEU A 562 -6.37 -19.78 17.46
N ILE A 563 -6.31 -19.44 18.73
CA ILE A 563 -5.22 -19.78 19.64
C ILE A 563 -5.80 -20.47 20.87
N LEU A 564 -5.32 -21.68 21.15
CA LEU A 564 -5.51 -22.37 22.40
C LEU A 564 -4.33 -22.02 23.33
N ALA A 565 -4.62 -21.30 24.40
CA ALA A 565 -3.66 -20.75 25.34
C ALA A 565 -3.88 -21.28 26.76
N ASP A 566 -3.03 -20.83 27.69
CA ASP A 566 -3.14 -21.09 29.13
C ASP A 566 -3.27 -22.59 29.43
N LYS A 567 -2.35 -23.40 28.89
CA LYS A 567 -2.35 -24.85 29.11
C LYS A 567 -3.62 -25.55 28.61
N GLY A 568 -4.21 -25.04 27.53
CA GLY A 568 -5.43 -25.61 26.96
C GLY A 568 -6.71 -25.18 27.66
N GLU A 569 -6.64 -24.23 28.60
CA GLU A 569 -7.82 -23.75 29.34
C GLU A 569 -8.51 -22.58 28.64
N THR A 570 -7.81 -21.85 27.77
CA THR A 570 -8.34 -20.61 27.16
C THR A 570 -8.32 -20.70 25.64
N LEU A 571 -9.48 -20.63 24.99
CA LEU A 571 -9.61 -20.52 23.55
C LEU A 571 -9.80 -19.05 23.13
N LYS A 572 -8.94 -18.53 22.25
CA LYS A 572 -8.99 -17.17 21.74
C LYS A 572 -9.20 -17.18 20.24
N ALA A 573 -10.28 -16.57 19.77
CA ALA A 573 -10.55 -16.34 18.36
C ALA A 573 -10.43 -14.85 18.07
N SER A 574 -9.66 -14.47 17.06
CA SER A 574 -9.56 -13.08 16.62
C SER A 574 -9.74 -12.95 15.11
N TYR A 575 -10.38 -11.87 14.71
CA TYR A 575 -10.72 -11.57 13.33
C TYR A 575 -10.55 -10.09 13.07
N ILE A 576 -9.88 -9.73 11.98
CA ILE A 576 -9.77 -8.37 11.49
C ILE A 576 -10.08 -8.36 9.99
N HIS A 577 -10.81 -7.35 9.57
CA HIS A 577 -11.21 -7.16 8.18
C HIS A 577 -11.04 -5.69 7.79
N ILE A 578 -10.37 -5.45 6.66
CA ILE A 578 -10.28 -4.14 6.05
C ILE A 578 -11.54 -3.93 5.23
N VAL A 579 -12.48 -3.15 5.78
CA VAL A 579 -13.79 -2.87 5.15
C VAL A 579 -13.63 -1.95 3.94
N ASN A 580 -12.71 -0.99 4.02
CA ASN A 580 -12.42 -0.08 2.92
C ASN A 580 -10.90 0.04 2.72
N PRO A 581 -10.32 -0.68 1.75
CA PRO A 581 -8.89 -0.66 1.50
C PRO A 581 -8.38 0.69 0.96
N PHE A 582 -9.26 1.54 0.40
CA PHE A 582 -8.88 2.86 -0.10
C PHE A 582 -8.72 3.89 1.02
N ILE A 583 -9.60 3.86 2.02
CA ILE A 583 -9.54 4.75 3.19
C ILE A 583 -8.63 4.13 4.27
N GLY A 584 -8.49 2.81 4.29
CA GLY A 584 -7.80 2.07 5.36
C GLY A 584 -8.70 1.80 6.57
N THR A 585 -10.02 1.83 6.39
CA THR A 585 -10.98 1.53 7.47
C THR A 585 -10.99 0.04 7.75
N ALA A 586 -10.75 -0.34 9.00
CA ALA A 586 -10.72 -1.73 9.44
C ALA A 586 -11.61 -1.94 10.67
N VAL A 587 -12.14 -3.15 10.80
CA VAL A 587 -12.87 -3.62 11.98
C VAL A 587 -12.18 -4.85 12.51
N ALA A 588 -12.08 -4.97 13.83
CA ALA A 588 -11.56 -6.17 14.48
C ALA A 588 -12.50 -6.63 15.59
N ALA A 589 -12.53 -7.94 15.80
CA ALA A 589 -13.21 -8.58 16.89
C ALA A 589 -12.28 -9.65 17.50
N GLU A 590 -12.34 -9.79 18.81
CA GLU A 590 -11.67 -10.84 19.56
C GLU A 590 -12.65 -11.43 20.57
N MET A 591 -12.72 -12.76 20.62
CA MET A 591 -13.50 -13.53 21.57
C MET A 591 -12.58 -14.49 22.30
N THR A 592 -12.65 -14.48 23.63
CA THR A 592 -11.93 -15.41 24.49
C THR A 592 -12.93 -16.22 25.30
N HIS A 593 -12.82 -17.54 25.23
CA HIS A 593 -13.60 -18.50 25.99
C HIS A 593 -12.69 -19.27 26.92
N LYS A 594 -12.96 -19.22 28.24
CA LYS A 594 -12.26 -20.06 29.22
C LYS A 594 -13.04 -21.37 29.37
N LEU A 595 -12.41 -22.48 29.04
CA LEU A 595 -12.98 -23.83 29.10
C LEU A 595 -13.17 -24.31 30.55
N THR A 596 -12.38 -23.79 31.50
CA THR A 596 -12.46 -24.17 32.92
C THR A 596 -13.58 -23.45 33.65
N THR A 597 -13.73 -22.14 33.44
CA THR A 597 -14.74 -21.31 34.12
C THR A 597 -16.02 -21.10 33.30
N TYR A 598 -16.05 -21.54 32.03
CA TYR A 598 -17.10 -21.26 31.06
C TYR A 598 -17.39 -19.76 30.83
N GLU A 599 -16.44 -18.89 31.20
CA GLU A 599 -16.54 -17.45 31.01
C GLU A 599 -16.24 -17.06 29.56
N ASN A 600 -17.02 -16.13 29.03
CA ASN A 600 -16.83 -15.56 27.70
C ASN A 600 -16.50 -14.07 27.82
N THR A 601 -15.41 -13.66 27.19
CA THR A 601 -15.06 -12.24 27.04
C THR A 601 -14.98 -11.91 25.56
N PHE A 602 -15.51 -10.77 25.15
CA PHE A 602 -15.39 -10.30 23.78
C PHE A 602 -15.02 -8.82 23.73
N SER A 603 -14.30 -8.46 22.69
CA SER A 603 -13.88 -7.10 22.37
C SER A 603 -14.09 -6.85 20.88
N ILE A 604 -14.66 -5.70 20.54
CA ILE A 604 -14.91 -5.27 19.15
C ILE A 604 -14.34 -3.88 19.00
N GLY A 605 -13.74 -3.57 17.86
CA GLY A 605 -13.22 -2.24 17.61
C GLY A 605 -13.17 -1.91 16.13
N SER A 606 -13.02 -0.61 15.86
CA SER A 606 -12.85 -0.08 14.52
C SER A 606 -11.66 0.87 14.49
N SER A 607 -11.02 0.95 13.33
CA SER A 607 -9.97 1.90 13.03
C SER A 607 -10.34 2.61 11.74
N GLN A 608 -10.44 3.93 11.79
CA GLN A 608 -10.86 4.77 10.69
C GLN A 608 -9.90 5.95 10.55
N PRO A 609 -9.11 5.99 9.47
CA PRO A 609 -8.40 7.20 9.06
C PRO A 609 -9.42 8.27 8.65
N LEU A 610 -9.36 9.44 9.29
CA LEU A 610 -10.26 10.57 8.99
C LEU A 610 -9.66 11.48 7.90
N ASP A 611 -8.34 11.60 7.89
CA ASP A 611 -7.54 12.33 6.91
C ASP A 611 -6.10 11.74 6.90
N PRO A 612 -5.19 12.17 6.01
CA PRO A 612 -3.83 11.62 5.93
C PRO A 612 -3.03 11.66 7.23
N PHE A 613 -3.39 12.56 8.16
CA PHE A 613 -2.68 12.82 9.41
C PHE A 613 -3.45 12.36 10.65
N THR A 614 -4.75 12.03 10.53
CA THR A 614 -5.63 11.76 11.67
C THR A 614 -6.20 10.34 11.63
N LEU A 615 -6.02 9.59 12.72
CA LEU A 615 -6.60 8.27 12.95
C LEU A 615 -7.57 8.29 14.13
N LEU A 616 -8.75 7.71 13.92
CA LEU A 616 -9.71 7.40 14.97
C LEU A 616 -9.74 5.88 15.20
N LYS A 617 -9.59 5.43 16.44
CA LYS A 617 -9.87 4.05 16.84
C LYS A 617 -10.97 4.03 17.89
N THR A 618 -11.86 3.06 17.82
CA THR A 618 -12.88 2.81 18.85
C THR A 618 -12.83 1.36 19.28
N ARG A 619 -13.16 1.11 20.55
CA ARG A 619 -13.19 -0.22 21.13
C ARG A 619 -14.34 -0.34 22.12
N PHE A 620 -15.05 -1.44 22.04
CA PHE A 620 -16.04 -1.89 22.98
C PHE A 620 -15.62 -3.23 23.58
N THR A 621 -15.85 -3.41 24.87
CA THR A 621 -15.60 -4.68 25.56
C THR A 621 -16.87 -5.13 26.30
N HIS A 622 -17.07 -6.44 26.42
CA HIS A 622 -18.23 -7.05 27.10
C HIS A 622 -18.46 -6.55 28.55
N ASN A 623 -17.42 -6.01 29.18
CA ASN A 623 -17.50 -5.40 30.51
C ASN A 623 -18.18 -4.03 30.52
N GLY A 624 -18.66 -3.51 29.38
CA GLY A 624 -19.30 -2.20 29.30
C GLY A 624 -18.32 -1.04 29.15
N LYS A 625 -17.05 -1.34 28.88
CA LYS A 625 -16.05 -0.30 28.64
C LYS A 625 -16.03 0.10 27.17
N VAL A 626 -16.25 1.38 26.93
CA VAL A 626 -16.12 2.02 25.61
C VAL A 626 -14.86 2.87 25.64
N ALA A 627 -13.93 2.61 24.72
CA ALA A 627 -12.71 3.38 24.57
C ALA A 627 -12.62 4.00 23.17
N MET A 628 -12.10 5.23 23.12
CA MET A 628 -11.84 5.99 21.90
C MET A 628 -10.39 6.45 21.92
N LEU A 629 -9.74 6.45 20.76
CA LEU A 629 -8.42 7.00 20.54
C LEU A 629 -8.45 7.90 19.31
N TYR A 630 -8.03 9.14 19.49
CA TYR A 630 -7.85 10.13 18.44
C TYR A 630 -6.37 10.47 18.34
N GLN A 631 -5.76 10.13 17.21
CA GLN A 631 -4.34 10.33 16.98
C GLN A 631 -4.13 11.23 15.78
N ARG A 632 -3.30 12.26 15.91
CA ARG A 632 -3.04 13.24 14.86
C ARG A 632 -1.55 13.52 14.72
N GLU A 633 -1.06 13.43 13.49
CA GLU A 633 0.26 13.93 13.11
C GLU A 633 0.17 15.45 12.94
N TRP A 634 0.76 16.18 13.90
CA TRP A 634 0.71 17.65 13.93
C TRP A 634 1.96 18.30 13.32
N ARG A 635 3.05 17.55 13.23
CA ARG A 635 4.29 17.85 12.52
C ARG A 635 4.85 16.55 11.93
N PRO A 636 5.68 16.59 10.87
CA PRO A 636 6.25 15.38 10.29
C PRO A 636 6.85 14.44 11.34
N LYS A 637 6.39 13.19 11.36
CA LYS A 637 6.82 12.13 12.28
C LYS A 637 6.54 12.38 13.77
N SER A 638 5.77 13.41 14.12
CA SER A 638 5.39 13.76 15.49
C SER A 638 3.87 13.66 15.69
N LEU A 639 3.44 12.94 16.71
CA LEU A 639 2.05 12.52 16.91
C LEU A 639 1.51 13.04 18.24
N VAL A 640 0.28 13.55 18.22
CA VAL A 640 -0.54 13.83 19.40
C VAL A 640 -1.62 12.76 19.47
N THR A 641 -1.74 12.06 20.59
CA THR A 641 -2.74 11.01 20.80
C THR A 641 -3.56 11.33 22.03
N PHE A 642 -4.87 11.46 21.85
CA PHE A 642 -5.85 11.55 22.92
C PHE A 642 -6.57 10.22 23.04
N SER A 643 -6.60 9.62 24.22
CA SER A 643 -7.40 8.40 24.47
C SER A 643 -8.36 8.63 25.62
N ALA A 644 -9.57 8.09 25.52
CA ALA A 644 -10.56 8.13 26.59
C ALA A 644 -11.24 6.75 26.73
N GLU A 645 -11.59 6.37 27.95
CA GLU A 645 -12.35 5.17 28.27
C GLU A 645 -13.44 5.49 29.30
N TYR A 646 -14.65 5.03 29.03
CA TYR A 646 -15.82 5.19 29.88
C TYR A 646 -16.42 3.83 30.21
N ASP A 647 -16.71 3.59 31.48
CA ASP A 647 -17.39 2.39 31.95
C ASP A 647 -18.89 2.66 32.04
N THR A 648 -19.67 2.05 31.14
CA THR A 648 -21.13 2.27 31.09
C THR A 648 -21.89 1.49 32.16
N LYS A 649 -21.25 0.55 32.87
CA LYS A 649 -21.90 -0.26 33.92
C LYS A 649 -21.81 0.39 35.31
N GLU A 650 -20.86 1.30 35.51
CA GLU A 650 -20.65 1.98 36.78
C GLU A 650 -21.32 3.37 36.76
N VAL A 651 -22.41 3.50 37.53
CA VAL A 651 -23.19 4.75 37.62
C VAL A 651 -22.35 5.82 38.34
N GLY A 652 -22.05 6.91 37.64
CA GLY A 652 -21.21 8.00 38.16
C GLY A 652 -19.70 7.80 37.96
N ALA A 653 -19.29 6.80 37.18
CA ALA A 653 -17.88 6.58 36.85
C ALA A 653 -17.25 7.81 36.18
N THR A 654 -16.07 8.21 36.67
CA THR A 654 -15.27 9.25 36.03
C THR A 654 -14.61 8.68 34.77
N PRO A 655 -14.74 9.34 33.61
CA PRO A 655 -14.08 8.89 32.39
C PRO A 655 -12.57 8.96 32.57
N LYS A 656 -11.88 7.88 32.21
CA LYS A 656 -10.41 7.88 32.14
C LYS A 656 -9.98 8.53 30.85
N TYR A 657 -8.98 9.39 30.89
CA TYR A 657 -8.45 10.01 29.67
C TYR A 657 -6.95 10.22 29.80
N GLY A 658 -6.25 10.07 28.68
CA GLY A 658 -4.81 10.27 28.58
C GLY A 658 -4.44 11.08 27.37
N LEU A 659 -3.35 11.82 27.49
CA LEU A 659 -2.75 12.60 26.40
C LEU A 659 -1.31 12.11 26.21
N ALA A 660 -1.01 11.58 25.03
CA ALA A 660 0.33 11.19 24.64
C ALA A 660 0.89 12.08 23.54
N LEU A 661 2.04 12.70 23.79
CA LEU A 661 2.78 13.48 22.81
C LEU A 661 4.05 12.73 22.42
N ALA A 662 4.18 12.34 21.15
CA ALA A 662 5.39 11.74 20.59
C ALA A 662 6.06 12.75 19.64
N LEU A 663 7.25 13.20 20.00
CA LEU A 663 8.05 14.16 19.25
C LEU A 663 9.22 13.47 18.57
N LYS A 664 9.40 13.77 17.30
CA LYS A 664 10.55 13.36 16.50
C LYS A 664 11.02 14.57 15.68
N PRO A 665 11.94 15.38 16.22
CA PRO A 665 12.40 16.61 15.58
C PRO A 665 13.24 16.37 14.33
#